data_AF-A0A1U9NN92-F1
#
_entry.id   AF-A0A1U9NN92-F1
#
_cell.length_a   1.000
_cell.length_b   1.000
_cell.length_c   1.000
_cell.angle_alpha   90.00
_cell.angle_beta   90.00
_cell.angle_gamma   90.00
#
_symmetry.space_group_name_H-M   'P 1'
#
loop_
_entity.id
_entity.type
_entity.pdbx_description
1 polymer ?
#
loop_
_entity_poly.entity_id
_entity_poly.type
_entity_poly.pdbx_seq_one_letter_code
_entity_poly.pdbx_strand_id
1 'polypeptide(L)'
;MRTTFKCRNLFTVSLILLIAALLAPASLAAETHKPGYAIITTDYIAQNSAALPDFLAHKSARGFNVILATQSDFGSATGQPAADNIRNFLAANHTAQNITYVLLLGNPHPTSGTIPMKLVQSSVGDSPFPTDTYYADLDGNWPENADGNWEVYPGRIPYYGESSQWYKLADVDHILRKCIAYENAAETEWRNNAFFVIHNYEAGNRQGMEHIKNDYLIPRGMKYRRIYDSPGDELPPAELYVPGTKTEEVITALNSNKFGLAWLSGHSSSYGPNGLLTNTDAIEKLDDDHPTLFWSVACQSGNPSYEHNFGAALLRNGAIGSVAASVSVNGDPRPMFKNIIENRMTQGKAYWQGKPADATVLHDTIAGYNFYGDPSIRIQTGDSYEPYAFMVEPTGASHHVLQQLENFTETQTYTITNNSLAPIDYTLSADSPWLSISNTTGTINPDSSANAYVTITADAAQLPPGDHSTELTFTNTTTGQTETRLVTLRVKPRILTLRYSLDETAGTTASDAIADNHASLQNFTFDTAATAGHIDGALTFDGLDDTLTVNHLDIDNPAVTITAWLKSDGTQNNSAAIISNRTTAGAALHFKYNNQLAYTWNGTNEYWNTGLNVPPDTWTFVALTIEPGRAAVYMYDGQMHSAARYANHATEPFTGTTCIGSDIGRTGTFFDGVLDDLRIYNYALDASAIDAVRRGGRATNPTPANAEQGFPPIKLRWLPSPVASYYHIYLGTSRDAVESATTLSPEYIGRTSVTYRSFDWYPETQYFWRIDTVTPTGTLTGDIWHFTTSNGTGALTREIWTGLPGSSVDDLTSYILYPNIPIRNGAVRTFQAPSNYADSYGQRIHGYIIPPLTGPYTFYIAADDTAQLHLSTDQDPANTSLIAEVTSLTTPENFDDAFEPAQTSDPIHLTAGRRYYISALHKEDTQADHLSVAWKHPDIPRQIIPAEHIMPYLPGFNAAPYFTADPITAAPATEAQPYTASIADTAADDLGPDNLTFTKASGPAWLTVSPAGELTGTPADADTQTNPNTFTIGVTDSIGDYDETTLHIDVAQKYTGEKGIPDLTLFADAWLSNPAQPPADLNNDNKVNLHDLTILTQNWLKTP
;
A
#
# COMPACT_ATOMS: atom_id res chain seq x y z
N MET A 1 -4.33 -62.02 -81.20
CA MET A 1 -4.36 -60.54 -81.29
C MET A 1 -3.27 -59.99 -80.37
N ARG A 2 -2.20 -59.44 -80.98
CA ARG A 2 -1.31 -58.34 -80.56
C ARG A 2 -0.73 -58.33 -79.12
N THR A 3 0.54 -58.74 -78.88
CA THR A 3 1.88 -58.06 -79.01
C THR A 3 2.34 -57.37 -77.71
N THR A 4 3.30 -57.92 -76.93
CA THR A 4 4.78 -57.70 -76.91
C THR A 4 5.27 -56.28 -76.56
N PHE A 5 6.08 -56.09 -75.49
CA PHE A 5 7.54 -55.77 -75.53
C PHE A 5 8.13 -55.37 -74.16
N LYS A 6 9.40 -55.74 -73.93
CA LYS A 6 10.34 -55.28 -72.89
C LYS A 6 11.04 -53.97 -73.30
N CYS A 7 11.53 -53.20 -72.32
CA CYS A 7 12.77 -52.37 -72.24
C CYS A 7 12.49 -50.99 -71.58
N ARG A 8 13.05 -50.67 -70.40
CA ARG A 8 14.41 -50.18 -70.05
C ARG A 8 14.64 -48.70 -70.45
N ASN A 9 14.72 -47.80 -69.45
CA ASN A 9 15.59 -46.60 -69.31
C ASN A 9 15.02 -45.70 -68.19
N LEU A 10 15.67 -45.54 -67.03
CA LEU A 10 16.73 -44.58 -66.68
C LEU A 10 16.32 -43.10 -66.87
N PHE A 11 16.51 -42.31 -65.80
CA PHE A 11 16.24 -40.88 -65.57
C PHE A 11 14.82 -40.51 -65.14
N THR A 12 14.57 -40.51 -63.82
CA THR A 12 14.18 -39.30 -63.02
C THR A 12 13.72 -39.71 -61.62
N VAL A 13 14.68 -39.98 -60.73
CA VAL A 13 14.46 -39.83 -59.28
C VAL A 13 14.70 -38.35 -58.99
N SER A 14 13.72 -37.49 -59.28
CA SER A 14 13.62 -36.06 -58.85
C SER A 14 12.36 -35.35 -59.39
N LEU A 15 11.30 -36.06 -59.81
CA LEU A 15 10.09 -35.43 -60.35
C LEU A 15 8.79 -36.12 -59.91
N ILE A 16 8.73 -36.54 -58.63
CA ILE A 16 7.47 -36.95 -57.97
C ILE A 16 7.18 -36.06 -56.73
N LEU A 17 8.01 -35.04 -56.48
CA LEU A 17 7.80 -34.01 -55.46
C LEU A 17 7.28 -32.67 -56.03
N LEU A 18 6.98 -32.57 -57.34
CA LEU A 18 6.67 -31.30 -58.00
C LEU A 18 5.30 -31.20 -58.70
N ILE A 19 4.42 -32.19 -58.58
CA ILE A 19 3.05 -32.13 -59.16
C ILE A 19 1.99 -32.63 -58.17
N ALA A 20 2.11 -32.19 -56.92
CA ALA A 20 1.03 -32.23 -55.92
C ALA A 20 0.80 -30.85 -55.27
N ALA A 21 1.35 -29.78 -55.86
CA ALA A 21 1.24 -28.40 -55.37
C ALA A 21 0.33 -27.51 -56.24
N LEU A 22 -0.39 -28.07 -57.21
CA LEU A 22 -1.39 -27.34 -57.99
C LEU A 22 -2.68 -28.16 -58.03
N LEU A 23 -3.73 -27.59 -57.44
CA LEU A 23 -5.13 -28.06 -57.32
C LEU A 23 -5.48 -28.82 -56.03
N ALA A 24 -5.47 -28.10 -54.90
CA ALA A 24 -6.41 -28.35 -53.82
C ALA A 24 -7.09 -27.01 -53.45
N PRO A 25 -8.43 -26.95 -53.33
CA PRO A 25 -9.14 -25.74 -52.93
C PRO A 25 -8.83 -25.42 -51.46
N ALA A 26 -8.84 -24.13 -51.14
CA ALA A 26 -8.65 -23.59 -49.80
C ALA A 26 -9.41 -24.39 -48.73
N SER A 27 -8.68 -25.12 -47.90
CA SER A 27 -9.11 -25.45 -46.54
C SER A 27 -8.49 -24.40 -45.62
N LEU A 28 -9.27 -23.35 -45.36
CA LEU A 28 -9.04 -22.42 -44.25
C LEU A 28 -9.10 -23.19 -42.91
N ALA A 29 -8.29 -22.70 -41.96
CA ALA A 29 -8.31 -22.94 -40.51
C ALA A 29 -7.60 -24.21 -39.99
N ALA A 30 -6.27 -24.13 -39.81
CA ALA A 30 -5.52 -24.86 -38.76
C ALA A 30 -4.04 -24.39 -38.60
N GLU A 31 -3.70 -23.11 -38.76
CA GLU A 31 -2.29 -22.65 -38.57
C GLU A 31 -2.16 -21.22 -38.00
N THR A 32 -3.09 -20.79 -37.14
CA THR A 32 -3.11 -19.40 -36.62
C THR A 32 -3.21 -19.40 -35.11
N HIS A 33 -2.10 -19.15 -34.39
CA HIS A 33 -2.04 -18.47 -33.08
C HIS A 33 -0.62 -18.11 -32.62
N LYS A 34 0.45 -18.72 -33.18
CA LYS A 34 1.83 -18.26 -32.92
C LYS A 34 1.98 -16.77 -33.26
N PRO A 35 2.64 -15.96 -32.42
CA PRO A 35 2.93 -14.57 -32.76
C PRO A 35 3.84 -14.52 -33.99
N GLY A 36 3.45 -13.73 -34.98
CA GLY A 36 4.22 -13.53 -36.19
C GLY A 36 5.43 -12.63 -35.95
N TYR A 37 6.57 -13.05 -36.48
CA TYR A 37 7.82 -12.30 -36.46
C TYR A 37 8.29 -12.07 -37.89
N ALA A 38 8.02 -10.88 -38.43
CA ALA A 38 8.39 -10.53 -39.79
C ALA A 38 9.80 -9.94 -39.86
N ILE A 39 10.65 -10.46 -40.74
CA ILE A 39 11.96 -9.91 -41.07
C ILE A 39 11.86 -9.30 -42.46
N ILE A 40 11.94 -7.98 -42.52
CA ILE A 40 11.88 -7.22 -43.77
C ILE A 40 13.30 -6.87 -44.19
N THR A 41 13.77 -7.45 -45.29
CA THR A 41 15.17 -7.30 -45.72
C THR A 41 15.34 -7.24 -47.25
N THR A 42 16.58 -7.24 -47.73
CA THR A 42 16.89 -7.29 -49.17
C THR A 42 17.23 -8.71 -49.61
N ASP A 43 17.03 -9.02 -50.89
CA ASP A 43 17.46 -10.31 -51.46
C ASP A 43 18.97 -10.55 -51.25
N TYR A 44 19.76 -9.47 -51.30
CA TYR A 44 21.20 -9.54 -51.05
C TYR A 44 21.52 -10.02 -49.63
N ILE A 45 20.93 -9.40 -48.61
CA ILE A 45 21.18 -9.80 -47.21
C ILE A 45 20.66 -11.21 -46.97
N ALA A 46 19.45 -11.52 -47.45
CA ALA A 46 18.84 -12.85 -47.33
C ALA A 46 19.72 -13.98 -47.89
N GLN A 47 20.44 -13.71 -48.99
CA GLN A 47 21.30 -14.71 -49.65
C GLN A 47 22.72 -14.76 -49.09
N ASN A 48 23.24 -13.66 -48.54
CA ASN A 48 24.67 -13.55 -48.21
C ASN A 48 24.96 -13.50 -46.71
N SER A 49 23.98 -13.23 -45.85
CA SER A 49 24.16 -13.23 -44.40
C SER A 49 24.45 -14.65 -43.92
N ALA A 50 25.54 -14.84 -43.17
CA ALA A 50 25.90 -16.14 -42.63
C ALA A 50 25.16 -16.44 -41.31
N ALA A 51 24.59 -15.43 -40.64
CA ALA A 51 23.89 -15.61 -39.37
C ALA A 51 22.36 -15.61 -39.50
N LEU A 52 21.79 -15.00 -40.55
CA LEU A 52 20.35 -14.88 -40.71
C LEU A 52 19.61 -16.24 -40.73
N PRO A 53 20.10 -17.30 -41.42
CA PRO A 53 19.45 -18.61 -41.35
C PRO A 53 19.35 -19.17 -39.92
N ASP A 54 20.42 -19.04 -39.14
CA ASP A 54 20.44 -19.48 -37.75
C ASP A 54 19.50 -18.64 -36.89
N PHE A 55 19.43 -17.33 -37.13
CA PHE A 55 18.51 -16.42 -36.44
C PHE A 55 17.05 -16.75 -36.74
N LEU A 56 16.70 -17.04 -38.01
CA LEU A 56 15.36 -17.48 -38.41
C LEU A 56 14.98 -18.77 -37.67
N ALA A 57 15.86 -19.78 -37.73
CA ALA A 57 15.64 -21.06 -37.07
C ALA A 57 15.48 -20.90 -35.54
N HIS A 58 16.28 -20.01 -34.95
CA HIS A 58 16.23 -19.70 -33.54
C HIS A 58 14.90 -19.05 -33.13
N LYS A 59 14.40 -18.06 -33.88
CA LYS A 59 13.08 -17.46 -33.62
C LYS A 59 11.95 -18.45 -33.83
N SER A 60 12.03 -19.33 -34.83
CA SER A 60 11.05 -20.41 -35.01
C SER A 60 11.08 -21.42 -33.86
N ALA A 61 12.27 -21.78 -33.37
CA ALA A 61 12.43 -22.64 -32.19
C ALA A 61 11.86 -21.99 -30.92
N ARG A 62 11.89 -20.66 -30.87
CA ARG A 62 11.23 -19.81 -29.88
C ARG A 62 9.75 -19.56 -30.18
N GLY A 63 9.06 -20.46 -30.88
CA GLY A 63 7.60 -20.39 -31.00
C GLY A 63 7.05 -19.25 -31.90
N PHE A 64 7.88 -18.46 -32.57
CA PHE A 64 7.39 -17.45 -33.52
C PHE A 64 7.00 -18.07 -34.88
N ASN A 65 5.96 -17.53 -35.49
CA ASN A 65 5.72 -17.70 -36.92
C ASN A 65 6.64 -16.74 -37.69
N VAL A 66 7.81 -17.23 -38.12
CA VAL A 66 8.84 -16.37 -38.72
C VAL A 66 8.60 -16.18 -40.21
N ILE A 67 8.46 -14.91 -40.62
CA ILE A 67 8.17 -14.51 -41.99
C ILE A 67 9.37 -13.74 -42.54
N LEU A 68 10.10 -14.31 -43.49
CA LEU A 68 11.17 -13.60 -44.21
C LEU A 68 10.57 -12.96 -45.46
N ALA A 69 10.54 -11.64 -45.52
CA ALA A 69 10.07 -10.89 -46.68
C ALA A 69 11.22 -10.07 -47.29
N THR A 70 11.41 -10.17 -48.60
CA THR A 70 12.47 -9.47 -49.33
C THR A 70 11.92 -8.50 -50.36
N GLN A 71 12.81 -7.79 -51.07
CA GLN A 71 12.43 -6.93 -52.20
C GLN A 71 11.68 -7.68 -53.31
N SER A 72 11.75 -9.01 -53.34
CA SER A 72 10.92 -9.84 -54.22
C SER A 72 9.44 -9.81 -53.82
N ASP A 73 9.13 -9.58 -52.55
CA ASP A 73 7.76 -9.59 -52.00
C ASP A 73 7.13 -8.19 -51.97
N PHE A 74 7.88 -7.15 -51.58
CA PHE A 74 7.39 -5.77 -51.50
C PHE A 74 7.91 -4.85 -52.62
N GLY A 75 8.81 -5.32 -53.48
CA GLY A 75 9.35 -4.58 -54.62
C GLY A 75 10.71 -3.92 -54.37
N SER A 76 11.38 -3.54 -55.47
CA SER A 76 12.79 -3.10 -55.47
C SER A 76 12.99 -1.58 -55.44
N ALA A 77 12.02 -0.82 -54.93
CA ALA A 77 12.13 0.63 -54.81
C ALA A 77 13.19 1.04 -53.75
N THR A 78 13.51 2.33 -53.69
CA THR A 78 14.39 2.92 -52.65
C THR A 78 13.79 4.21 -52.13
N GLY A 79 14.20 4.64 -50.93
CA GLY A 79 13.68 5.86 -50.28
C GLY A 79 12.18 5.78 -49.96
N GLN A 80 11.49 6.91 -49.95
CA GLN A 80 10.07 6.99 -49.55
C GLN A 80 9.14 5.98 -50.28
N PRO A 81 9.26 5.72 -51.60
CA PRO A 81 8.48 4.68 -52.27
C PRO A 81 8.73 3.26 -51.73
N ALA A 82 9.95 2.94 -51.30
CA ALA A 82 10.23 1.66 -50.64
C ALA A 82 9.55 1.58 -49.27
N ALA A 83 9.51 2.69 -48.51
CA ALA A 83 8.79 2.73 -47.24
C ALA A 83 7.29 2.45 -47.43
N ASP A 84 6.68 3.07 -48.44
CA ASP A 84 5.26 2.85 -48.75
C ASP A 84 4.99 1.39 -49.12
N ASN A 85 5.86 0.79 -49.95
CA ASN A 85 5.77 -0.61 -50.32
C ASN A 85 5.86 -1.57 -49.13
N ILE A 86 6.81 -1.33 -48.21
CA ILE A 86 6.99 -2.14 -47.00
C ILE A 86 5.76 -2.02 -46.09
N ARG A 87 5.28 -0.80 -45.83
CA ARG A 87 4.08 -0.60 -45.01
C ARG A 87 2.86 -1.29 -45.62
N ASN A 88 2.67 -1.19 -46.94
CA ASN A 88 1.59 -1.86 -47.64
C ASN A 88 1.68 -3.40 -47.52
N PHE A 89 2.89 -3.95 -47.60
CA PHE A 89 3.11 -5.38 -47.36
C PHE A 89 2.72 -5.76 -45.93
N LEU A 90 3.16 -5.01 -44.91
CA LEU A 90 2.81 -5.26 -43.52
C LEU A 90 1.30 -5.15 -43.29
N ALA A 91 0.66 -4.08 -43.76
CA ALA A 91 -0.77 -3.87 -43.66
C ALA A 91 -1.56 -5.02 -44.29
N ALA A 92 -1.14 -5.52 -45.45
CA ALA A 92 -1.81 -6.63 -46.13
C ALA A 92 -1.65 -8.00 -45.44
N ASN A 93 -0.62 -8.18 -44.60
CA ASN A 93 -0.26 -9.49 -44.05
C ASN A 93 -0.39 -9.60 -42.52
N HIS A 94 -0.37 -8.48 -41.77
CA HIS A 94 -0.24 -8.52 -40.30
C HIS A 94 -1.35 -9.30 -39.63
N THR A 95 -2.62 -9.10 -40.00
CA THR A 95 -3.76 -9.81 -39.41
C THR A 95 -3.72 -11.30 -39.76
N ALA A 96 -3.49 -11.64 -41.03
CA ALA A 96 -3.54 -13.01 -41.52
C ALA A 96 -2.39 -13.88 -40.98
N GLN A 97 -1.24 -13.26 -40.73
CA GLN A 97 -0.02 -13.92 -40.25
C GLN A 97 0.23 -13.67 -38.76
N ASN A 98 -0.70 -13.00 -38.07
CA ASN A 98 -0.60 -12.58 -36.68
C ASN A 98 0.71 -11.83 -36.35
N ILE A 99 1.21 -10.99 -37.28
CA ILE A 99 2.49 -10.29 -37.13
C ILE A 99 2.41 -9.38 -35.91
N THR A 100 3.25 -9.65 -34.91
CA THR A 100 3.39 -8.84 -33.71
C THR A 100 4.70 -8.06 -33.76
N TYR A 101 5.78 -8.69 -34.21
CA TYR A 101 7.12 -8.14 -34.25
C TYR A 101 7.60 -7.96 -35.68
N VAL A 102 8.29 -6.85 -35.94
CA VAL A 102 8.90 -6.56 -37.25
C VAL A 102 10.36 -6.20 -37.06
N LEU A 103 11.27 -6.96 -37.68
CA LEU A 103 12.69 -6.62 -37.76
C LEU A 103 13.00 -6.02 -39.13
N LEU A 104 13.30 -4.72 -39.15
CA LEU A 104 13.73 -3.98 -40.33
C LEU A 104 15.24 -4.13 -40.50
N LEU A 105 15.67 -4.90 -41.50
CA LEU A 105 17.07 -5.25 -41.73
C LEU A 105 17.53 -4.75 -43.12
N GLY A 106 18.15 -3.58 -43.17
CA GLY A 106 18.61 -2.98 -44.42
C GLY A 106 19.01 -1.51 -44.30
N ASN A 107 19.25 -0.84 -45.44
CA ASN A 107 19.70 0.55 -45.45
C ASN A 107 18.56 1.50 -45.02
N PRO A 108 18.68 2.18 -43.87
CA PRO A 108 17.62 3.02 -43.31
C PRO A 108 17.56 4.43 -43.91
N HIS A 109 18.47 4.80 -44.82
CA HIS A 109 18.56 6.17 -45.32
C HIS A 109 17.24 6.61 -45.99
N PRO A 110 16.62 7.72 -45.57
CA PRO A 110 15.23 8.04 -45.94
C PRO A 110 15.00 8.27 -47.44
N THR A 111 16.02 8.68 -48.19
CA THR A 111 15.89 9.02 -49.62
C THR A 111 16.55 8.04 -50.57
N SER A 112 17.41 7.15 -50.08
CA SER A 112 18.22 6.24 -50.91
C SER A 112 18.28 4.81 -50.38
N GLY A 113 17.79 4.58 -49.17
CA GLY A 113 17.82 3.28 -48.51
C GLY A 113 16.84 2.29 -49.14
N THR A 114 17.20 1.00 -49.07
CA THR A 114 16.38 -0.12 -49.55
C THR A 114 15.33 -0.55 -48.53
N ILE A 115 15.58 -0.34 -47.24
CA ILE A 115 14.65 -0.56 -46.12
C ILE A 115 14.60 0.75 -45.31
N PRO A 116 14.12 1.85 -45.92
CA PRO A 116 14.36 3.21 -45.43
C PRO A 116 13.45 3.57 -44.25
N MET A 117 13.82 4.59 -43.47
CA MET A 117 12.88 5.25 -42.55
C MET A 117 11.98 6.24 -43.31
N LYS A 118 10.75 6.46 -42.86
CA LYS A 118 9.83 7.45 -43.46
C LYS A 118 10.23 8.85 -43.04
N LEU A 119 10.20 9.84 -43.95
CA LEU A 119 10.37 11.25 -43.57
C LEU A 119 9.02 11.83 -43.13
N VAL A 120 9.00 12.43 -41.94
CA VAL A 120 7.84 13.14 -41.42
C VAL A 120 8.20 14.59 -41.13
N GLN A 121 7.25 15.50 -41.35
CA GLN A 121 7.43 16.94 -41.13
C GLN A 121 7.35 17.24 -39.63
N SER A 122 8.29 18.02 -39.08
CA SER A 122 8.20 18.41 -37.66
C SER A 122 7.07 19.40 -37.40
N SER A 123 6.41 19.22 -36.24
CA SER A 123 5.35 20.10 -35.73
C SER A 123 5.85 21.43 -35.15
N VAL A 124 7.12 21.51 -34.76
CA VAL A 124 7.74 22.73 -34.19
C VAL A 124 8.49 23.60 -35.22
N GLY A 125 8.32 23.31 -36.52
CA GLY A 125 8.95 24.09 -37.60
C GLY A 125 10.38 23.66 -37.97
N ASP A 126 10.86 22.55 -37.43
CA ASP A 126 12.16 21.96 -37.79
C ASP A 126 12.12 21.23 -39.14
N SER A 127 13.31 20.86 -39.65
CA SER A 127 13.44 20.07 -40.88
C SER A 127 12.78 18.68 -40.73
N PRO A 128 12.27 18.08 -41.83
CA PRO A 128 11.74 16.72 -41.80
C PRO A 128 12.73 15.73 -41.20
N PHE A 129 12.24 14.79 -40.39
CA PHE A 129 13.08 13.79 -39.74
C PHE A 129 12.63 12.35 -40.06
N PRO A 130 13.57 11.40 -40.06
CA PRO A 130 13.29 9.98 -40.34
C PRO A 130 12.70 9.23 -39.13
N THR A 131 11.71 8.37 -39.37
CA THR A 131 11.04 7.56 -38.34
C THR A 131 10.62 6.17 -38.85
N ASP A 132 10.65 5.18 -37.95
CA ASP A 132 10.09 3.84 -38.13
C ASP A 132 8.66 3.70 -37.59
N THR A 133 8.14 4.70 -36.86
CA THR A 133 6.74 4.73 -36.38
C THR A 133 5.74 4.55 -37.52
N TYR A 134 6.12 4.95 -38.74
CA TYR A 134 5.34 4.72 -39.96
C TYR A 134 5.03 3.23 -40.24
N TYR A 135 5.85 2.30 -39.75
CA TYR A 135 5.62 0.87 -39.92
C TYR A 135 4.83 0.23 -38.78
N ALA A 136 4.69 0.92 -37.65
CA ALA A 136 4.01 0.43 -36.46
C ALA A 136 2.49 0.63 -36.54
N ASP A 137 2.07 1.76 -37.09
CA ASP A 137 0.67 2.10 -37.40
C ASP A 137 0.34 1.64 -38.83
N LEU A 138 -0.63 0.74 -38.97
CA LEU A 138 -1.01 0.12 -40.24
C LEU A 138 -2.47 0.40 -40.65
N ASP A 139 -3.30 0.98 -39.78
CA ASP A 139 -4.75 1.12 -39.99
C ASP A 139 -5.16 2.44 -40.69
N GLY A 140 -4.20 3.36 -40.88
CA GLY A 140 -4.31 4.48 -41.82
C GLY A 140 -4.62 5.84 -41.20
N ASN A 141 -4.36 6.03 -39.91
CA ASN A 141 -4.51 7.31 -39.21
C ASN A 141 -3.19 8.13 -39.11
N TRP A 142 -2.05 7.56 -39.52
CA TRP A 142 -0.74 8.23 -39.61
C TRP A 142 -0.77 9.72 -40.07
N PRO A 143 -0.03 10.62 -39.39
CA PRO A 143 0.84 10.39 -38.23
C PRO A 143 0.09 10.38 -36.88
N GLU A 144 -1.22 10.57 -36.91
CA GLU A 144 -2.07 10.60 -35.73
C GLU A 144 -2.43 9.16 -35.37
N ASN A 145 -1.84 8.60 -34.31
CA ASN A 145 -2.30 7.33 -33.74
C ASN A 145 -3.67 7.57 -33.07
N ALA A 146 -4.71 7.71 -33.89
CA ALA A 146 -6.02 8.20 -33.48
C ALA A 146 -6.81 7.16 -32.66
N ASP A 147 -6.44 5.89 -32.72
CA ASP A 147 -7.04 4.80 -31.95
C ASP A 147 -6.21 4.42 -30.70
N GLY A 148 -4.98 4.93 -30.59
CA GLY A 148 -4.09 4.73 -29.45
C GLY A 148 -3.40 3.37 -29.43
N ASN A 149 -3.47 2.57 -30.51
CA ASN A 149 -2.86 1.24 -30.60
C ASN A 149 -1.69 1.22 -31.58
N TRP A 150 -0.82 0.22 -31.44
CA TRP A 150 0.22 -0.06 -32.43
C TRP A 150 -0.04 -1.47 -32.95
N GLU A 151 -0.27 -1.61 -34.26
CA GLU A 151 -0.61 -2.91 -34.87
C GLU A 151 0.58 -3.88 -34.82
N VAL A 152 1.80 -3.35 -34.95
CA VAL A 152 3.04 -4.12 -34.90
C VAL A 152 4.14 -3.38 -34.15
N TYR A 153 5.18 -4.10 -33.73
CA TYR A 153 6.32 -3.57 -32.99
C TYR A 153 7.62 -3.63 -33.82
N PRO A 154 7.94 -2.59 -34.59
CA PRO A 154 9.19 -2.49 -35.32
C PRO A 154 10.42 -2.37 -34.43
N GLY A 155 11.49 -3.06 -34.82
CA GLY A 155 12.86 -2.81 -34.41
C GLY A 155 13.80 -2.88 -35.61
N ARG A 156 15.00 -2.31 -35.49
CA ARG A 156 15.89 -2.09 -36.63
C ARG A 156 17.33 -2.55 -36.39
N ILE A 157 17.88 -3.25 -37.39
CA ILE A 157 19.32 -3.48 -37.53
C ILE A 157 19.76 -2.85 -38.87
N PRO A 158 20.55 -1.76 -38.86
CA PRO A 158 20.98 -1.10 -40.10
C PRO A 158 21.93 -1.95 -40.94
N TYR A 159 21.93 -1.71 -42.26
CA TYR A 159 22.96 -2.16 -43.20
C TYR A 159 23.22 -1.06 -44.24
N TYR A 160 24.38 -0.40 -44.22
CA TYR A 160 24.68 0.71 -45.13
C TYR A 160 25.41 0.28 -46.42
N GLY A 161 25.74 -1.01 -46.57
CA GLY A 161 26.44 -1.56 -47.72
C GLY A 161 27.90 -1.90 -47.43
N GLU A 162 28.47 -2.83 -48.20
CA GLU A 162 29.87 -3.28 -48.05
C GLU A 162 30.93 -2.17 -48.21
N SER A 163 30.58 -1.07 -48.87
CA SER A 163 31.42 0.12 -49.01
C SER A 163 31.41 1.04 -47.79
N SER A 164 30.42 0.93 -46.90
CA SER A 164 30.38 1.74 -45.68
C SER A 164 31.48 1.32 -44.71
N GLN A 165 31.91 2.20 -43.81
CA GLN A 165 32.77 1.80 -42.69
C GLN A 165 31.99 1.14 -41.55
N TRP A 166 30.66 1.24 -41.56
CA TRP A 166 29.77 0.82 -40.48
C TRP A 166 28.61 -0.03 -41.04
N TYR A 167 28.16 -1.01 -40.28
CA TYR A 167 27.03 -1.87 -40.66
C TYR A 167 27.21 -2.56 -42.01
N LYS A 168 28.37 -3.19 -42.19
CA LYS A 168 28.55 -4.18 -43.25
C LYS A 168 27.81 -5.46 -42.89
N LEU A 169 27.75 -6.41 -43.82
CA LEU A 169 27.10 -7.68 -43.57
C LEU A 169 27.74 -8.44 -42.39
N ALA A 170 29.04 -8.27 -42.17
CA ALA A 170 29.73 -8.83 -41.00
C ALA A 170 29.24 -8.26 -39.67
N ASP A 171 28.94 -6.96 -39.61
CA ASP A 171 28.38 -6.33 -38.39
C ASP A 171 26.94 -6.80 -38.16
N VAL A 172 26.14 -6.91 -39.23
CA VAL A 172 24.78 -7.49 -39.17
C VAL A 172 24.84 -8.91 -38.61
N ASP A 173 25.71 -9.76 -39.17
CA ASP A 173 25.87 -11.14 -38.72
C ASP A 173 26.32 -11.23 -37.26
N HIS A 174 27.21 -10.33 -36.84
CA HIS A 174 27.64 -10.22 -35.45
C HIS A 174 26.46 -9.90 -34.52
N ILE A 175 25.64 -8.89 -34.86
CA ILE A 175 24.46 -8.50 -34.09
C ILE A 175 23.45 -9.64 -33.99
N LEU A 176 23.17 -10.34 -35.10
CA LEU A 176 22.23 -11.46 -35.10
C LEU A 176 22.73 -12.62 -34.21
N ARG A 177 24.03 -12.95 -34.27
CA ARG A 177 24.62 -13.96 -33.37
C ARG A 177 24.58 -13.53 -31.91
N LYS A 178 24.79 -12.24 -31.63
CA LYS A 178 24.68 -11.69 -30.28
C LYS A 178 23.26 -11.79 -29.74
N CYS A 179 22.23 -11.50 -30.54
CA CYS A 179 20.84 -11.74 -30.16
C CYS A 179 20.61 -13.21 -29.81
N ILE A 180 21.13 -14.13 -30.62
CA ILE A 180 21.02 -15.58 -30.37
C ILE A 180 21.70 -15.97 -29.06
N ALA A 181 22.93 -15.51 -28.85
CA ALA A 181 23.72 -15.79 -27.65
C ALA A 181 23.05 -15.22 -26.40
N TYR A 182 22.55 -13.99 -26.47
CA TYR A 182 21.84 -13.34 -25.38
C TYR A 182 20.59 -14.13 -24.98
N GLU A 183 19.73 -14.51 -25.93
CA GLU A 183 18.54 -15.26 -25.58
C GLU A 183 18.84 -16.70 -25.12
N ASN A 184 20.03 -17.26 -25.41
CA ASN A 184 20.45 -18.59 -24.94
C ASN A 184 21.29 -18.56 -23.65
N ALA A 185 21.63 -17.39 -23.12
CA ALA A 185 22.56 -17.30 -22.00
C ALA A 185 21.95 -17.88 -20.72
N ALA A 186 22.74 -18.69 -20.00
CA ALA A 186 22.35 -19.21 -18.69
C ALA A 186 22.55 -18.17 -17.57
N GLU A 187 23.56 -17.30 -17.69
CA GLU A 187 23.81 -16.22 -16.72
C GLU A 187 23.00 -14.98 -17.08
N THR A 188 21.89 -14.78 -16.38
CA THR A 188 20.95 -13.66 -16.64
C THR A 188 20.78 -12.71 -15.47
N GLU A 189 21.34 -13.02 -14.29
CA GLU A 189 21.18 -12.21 -13.07
C GLU A 189 21.58 -10.75 -13.25
N TRP A 190 22.67 -10.49 -13.97
CA TRP A 190 23.17 -9.15 -14.24
C TRP A 190 22.19 -8.28 -15.04
N ARG A 191 21.25 -8.90 -15.76
CA ARG A 191 20.19 -8.18 -16.49
C ARG A 191 19.21 -7.48 -15.55
N ASN A 192 19.17 -7.89 -14.28
CA ASN A 192 18.38 -7.25 -13.22
C ASN A 192 19.09 -6.08 -12.54
N ASN A 193 20.11 -5.50 -13.19
CA ASN A 193 20.80 -4.30 -12.71
C ASN A 193 20.59 -3.12 -13.68
N ALA A 194 20.54 -1.89 -13.13
CA ALA A 194 20.36 -0.66 -13.89
C ALA A 194 21.53 0.33 -13.75
N PHE A 195 21.85 1.04 -14.82
CA PHE A 195 22.92 2.03 -14.86
C PHE A 195 22.39 3.39 -15.32
N PHE A 196 22.73 4.45 -14.60
CA PHE A 196 22.25 5.81 -14.90
C PHE A 196 23.41 6.79 -15.02
N VAL A 197 23.44 7.52 -16.14
CA VAL A 197 24.37 8.63 -16.37
C VAL A 197 23.59 9.82 -16.86
N ILE A 198 23.44 10.84 -16.00
CA ILE A 198 22.63 12.02 -16.27
C ILE A 198 23.50 13.27 -16.18
N HIS A 199 23.48 14.09 -17.23
CA HIS A 199 24.18 15.38 -17.28
C HIS A 199 23.40 16.48 -16.53
N ASN A 200 24.12 17.36 -15.83
CA ASN A 200 23.60 18.34 -14.86
C ASN A 200 22.48 19.31 -15.25
N TYR A 201 22.35 19.67 -16.54
CA TYR A 201 21.42 20.73 -16.94
C TYR A 201 19.96 20.26 -17.01
N GLU A 202 19.69 18.99 -16.68
CA GLU A 202 18.38 18.36 -16.86
C GLU A 202 17.78 17.94 -15.51
N ALA A 203 17.37 18.93 -14.71
CA ALA A 203 16.73 18.68 -13.41
C ALA A 203 15.56 17.70 -13.50
N GLY A 204 14.76 17.79 -14.58
CA GLY A 204 13.66 16.86 -14.85
C GLY A 204 14.11 15.42 -15.10
N ASN A 205 15.25 15.19 -15.76
CA ASN A 205 15.77 13.83 -15.99
C ASN A 205 16.38 13.23 -14.72
N ARG A 206 16.96 14.04 -13.84
CA ARG A 206 17.38 13.59 -12.50
C ARG A 206 16.20 13.16 -11.65
N GLN A 207 15.12 13.96 -11.64
CA GLN A 207 13.87 13.58 -10.98
C GLN A 207 13.29 12.29 -11.59
N GLY A 208 13.22 12.20 -12.92
CA GLY A 208 12.72 11.00 -13.61
C GLY A 208 13.51 9.73 -13.27
N MET A 209 14.83 9.83 -13.12
CA MET A 209 15.66 8.71 -12.68
C MET A 209 15.44 8.36 -11.21
N GLU A 210 15.32 9.34 -10.32
CA GLU A 210 14.97 9.09 -8.91
C GLU A 210 13.62 8.39 -8.79
N HIS A 211 12.65 8.74 -9.64
CA HIS A 211 11.40 7.99 -9.77
C HIS A 211 11.63 6.54 -10.21
N ILE A 212 12.41 6.29 -11.27
CA ILE A 212 12.69 4.90 -11.70
C ILE A 212 13.34 4.10 -10.56
N LYS A 213 14.29 4.71 -9.86
CA LYS A 213 15.01 4.09 -8.76
C LYS A 213 14.08 3.75 -7.58
N ASN A 214 13.30 4.72 -7.12
CA ASN A 214 12.48 4.60 -5.92
C ASN A 214 11.20 3.80 -6.17
N ASP A 215 10.58 3.98 -7.34
CA ASP A 215 9.29 3.39 -7.67
C ASP A 215 9.47 1.98 -8.27
N TYR A 216 10.56 1.73 -9.02
CA TYR A 216 10.74 0.47 -9.75
C TYR A 216 11.88 -0.41 -9.25
N LEU A 217 13.07 0.16 -8.98
CA LEU A 217 14.27 -0.64 -8.69
C LEU A 217 14.38 -1.09 -7.22
N ILE A 218 14.32 -0.15 -6.27
CA ILE A 218 14.48 -0.43 -4.83
C ILE A 218 13.42 -1.43 -4.32
N PRO A 219 12.12 -1.29 -4.65
CA PRO A 219 11.10 -2.23 -4.18
C PRO A 219 11.32 -3.67 -4.64
N ARG A 220 12.14 -3.87 -5.68
CA ARG A 220 12.42 -5.18 -6.30
C ARG A 220 13.84 -5.67 -6.03
N GLY A 221 14.59 -5.00 -5.15
CA GLY A 221 15.97 -5.38 -4.80
C GLY A 221 16.95 -5.29 -5.97
N MET A 222 16.62 -4.55 -7.04
CA MET A 222 17.49 -4.41 -8.20
C MET A 222 18.70 -3.55 -7.86
N LYS A 223 19.90 -4.01 -8.25
CA LYS A 223 21.11 -3.21 -8.04
C LYS A 223 21.16 -2.09 -9.07
N TYR A 224 21.66 -0.94 -8.66
CA TYR A 224 21.81 0.19 -9.55
C TYR A 224 23.10 0.96 -9.29
N ARG A 225 23.51 1.76 -10.27
CA ARG A 225 24.63 2.69 -10.12
C ARG A 225 24.33 3.99 -10.87
N ARG A 226 24.57 5.12 -10.19
CA ARG A 226 24.37 6.47 -10.74
C ARG A 226 25.72 7.18 -10.89
N ILE A 227 25.86 7.97 -11.96
CA ILE A 227 26.99 8.88 -12.17
C ILE A 227 26.44 10.27 -12.48
N TYR A 228 26.87 11.27 -11.71
CA TYR A 228 26.60 12.70 -11.95
C TYR A 228 27.89 13.47 -12.25
N ASP A 229 27.78 14.50 -13.08
CA ASP A 229 28.88 15.35 -13.55
C ASP A 229 29.06 16.66 -12.75
N SER A 230 28.16 17.03 -11.81
CA SER A 230 28.34 18.05 -10.73
C SER A 230 27.55 17.65 -9.46
N PRO A 231 27.84 18.22 -8.28
CA PRO A 231 26.90 18.19 -7.16
C PRO A 231 25.75 19.13 -7.52
N GLY A 232 24.50 18.68 -7.44
CA GLY A 232 23.33 19.55 -7.51
C GLY A 232 22.84 19.86 -6.11
N ASP A 233 22.34 21.06 -5.86
CA ASP A 233 22.01 21.55 -4.51
C ASP A 233 20.71 20.97 -3.91
N GLU A 234 19.92 20.20 -4.68
CA GLU A 234 18.54 19.82 -4.29
C GLU A 234 18.22 18.31 -4.33
N LEU A 235 19.17 17.42 -4.65
CA LEU A 235 18.94 15.96 -4.72
C LEU A 235 20.05 15.14 -4.02
N PRO A 236 19.75 13.91 -3.54
CA PRO A 236 20.74 13.05 -2.88
C PRO A 236 21.96 12.82 -3.79
N PRO A 237 23.19 12.88 -3.24
CA PRO A 237 24.40 12.67 -4.03
C PRO A 237 24.40 11.28 -4.70
N ALA A 238 24.93 11.19 -5.92
CA ALA A 238 25.19 9.91 -6.59
C ALA A 238 26.30 9.13 -5.87
N GLU A 239 26.34 7.80 -6.08
CA GLU A 239 27.39 6.93 -5.52
C GLU A 239 28.79 7.30 -6.04
N LEU A 240 28.87 7.93 -7.22
CA LEU A 240 30.10 8.44 -7.79
C LEU A 240 29.88 9.83 -8.37
N TYR A 241 30.76 10.76 -7.98
CA TYR A 241 30.81 12.11 -8.50
C TYR A 241 32.05 12.29 -9.38
N VAL A 242 31.86 12.61 -10.66
CA VAL A 242 32.96 12.78 -11.63
C VAL A 242 32.82 14.14 -12.33
N PRO A 243 33.48 15.20 -11.85
CA PRO A 243 33.44 16.49 -12.52
C PRO A 243 33.95 16.40 -13.96
N GLY A 244 33.11 16.78 -14.93
CA GLY A 244 33.45 16.81 -16.36
C GLY A 244 33.67 15.43 -16.96
N THR A 245 32.74 14.50 -16.70
CA THR A 245 32.76 13.06 -17.01
C THR A 245 33.77 12.61 -18.06
N LYS A 246 34.57 11.60 -17.71
CA LYS A 246 35.55 10.99 -18.62
C LYS A 246 34.98 9.69 -19.16
N THR A 247 34.92 9.57 -20.49
CA THR A 247 34.42 8.39 -21.20
C THR A 247 34.97 7.05 -20.68
N GLU A 248 36.24 6.99 -20.29
CA GLU A 248 36.85 5.76 -19.74
C GLU A 248 36.24 5.31 -18.40
N GLU A 249 35.79 6.25 -17.57
CA GLU A 249 35.19 5.93 -16.27
C GLU A 249 33.76 5.39 -16.45
N VAL A 250 33.01 5.92 -17.43
CA VAL A 250 31.69 5.41 -17.82
C VAL A 250 31.81 3.99 -18.38
N ILE A 251 32.77 3.75 -19.28
CA ILE A 251 33.06 2.41 -19.83
C ILE A 251 33.45 1.45 -18.70
N THR A 252 34.39 1.87 -17.84
CA THR A 252 34.82 1.04 -16.70
C THR A 252 33.65 0.69 -15.80
N ALA A 253 32.78 1.66 -15.48
CA ALA A 253 31.62 1.43 -14.64
C ALA A 253 30.60 0.49 -15.27
N LEU A 254 30.28 0.67 -16.56
CA LEU A 254 29.39 -0.20 -17.34
C LEU A 254 29.92 -1.64 -17.37
N ASN A 255 31.18 -1.82 -17.76
CA ASN A 255 31.78 -3.15 -17.91
C ASN A 255 32.01 -3.88 -16.58
N SER A 256 32.36 -3.16 -15.51
CA SER A 256 32.74 -3.80 -14.23
C SER A 256 31.56 -4.39 -13.47
N ASN A 257 30.35 -3.85 -13.68
CA ASN A 257 29.20 -4.15 -12.83
C ASN A 257 28.05 -4.87 -13.56
N LYS A 258 28.17 -5.09 -14.88
CA LYS A 258 27.22 -5.81 -15.75
C LYS A 258 25.76 -5.40 -15.54
N PHE A 259 25.21 -4.59 -16.46
CA PHE A 259 23.86 -4.03 -16.35
C PHE A 259 22.96 -4.47 -17.50
N GLY A 260 21.71 -4.85 -17.22
CA GLY A 260 20.73 -5.13 -18.27
C GLY A 260 20.06 -3.89 -18.83
N LEU A 261 19.98 -2.82 -18.03
CA LEU A 261 19.32 -1.56 -18.39
C LEU A 261 20.28 -0.39 -18.18
N ALA A 262 20.29 0.54 -19.13
CA ALA A 262 21.02 1.79 -18.99
C ALA A 262 20.22 2.99 -19.51
N TRP A 263 20.28 4.11 -18.80
CA TRP A 263 19.82 5.41 -19.30
C TRP A 263 20.98 6.40 -19.32
N LEU A 264 21.26 6.89 -20.53
CA LEU A 264 22.25 7.91 -20.81
C LEU A 264 21.53 9.20 -21.22
N SER A 265 21.72 10.28 -20.47
CA SER A 265 21.06 11.57 -20.73
C SER A 265 22.06 12.72 -20.79
N GLY A 266 22.01 13.49 -21.87
CA GLY A 266 22.73 14.76 -21.97
C GLY A 266 22.67 15.38 -23.38
N HIS A 267 23.07 16.65 -23.49
CA HIS A 267 23.19 17.32 -24.78
C HIS A 267 24.15 16.58 -25.69
N SER A 268 23.78 16.41 -26.96
CA SER A 268 24.51 15.54 -27.88
C SER A 268 24.67 16.11 -29.27
N SER A 269 25.53 15.44 -30.02
CA SER A 269 25.50 15.39 -31.49
C SER A 269 24.92 14.05 -31.94
N SER A 270 24.86 13.80 -33.26
CA SER A 270 24.52 12.48 -33.82
C SER A 270 25.43 11.33 -33.34
N TYR A 271 26.54 11.63 -32.66
CA TYR A 271 27.57 10.69 -32.22
C TYR A 271 27.55 10.35 -30.73
N GLY A 272 26.55 10.83 -29.99
CA GLY A 272 26.31 10.48 -28.60
C GLY A 272 26.36 11.66 -27.64
N PRO A 273 26.01 11.43 -26.36
CA PRO A 273 25.92 12.49 -25.35
C PRO A 273 27.30 13.05 -24.98
N ASN A 274 27.45 14.38 -25.08
CA ASN A 274 28.71 15.10 -24.92
C ASN A 274 29.38 14.80 -23.57
N GLY A 275 30.67 14.46 -23.58
CA GLY A 275 31.43 14.12 -22.38
C GLY A 275 31.17 12.73 -21.79
N LEU A 276 30.21 11.94 -22.31
CA LEU A 276 29.91 10.61 -21.78
C LEU A 276 30.47 9.51 -22.69
N LEU A 277 29.75 9.21 -23.78
CA LEU A 277 30.12 8.23 -24.80
C LEU A 277 30.00 8.93 -26.16
N THR A 278 31.03 9.69 -26.55
CA THR A 278 30.97 10.64 -27.69
C THR A 278 31.73 10.22 -28.94
N ASN A 279 32.44 9.09 -28.89
CA ASN A 279 33.18 8.61 -30.04
C ASN A 279 33.01 7.09 -30.21
N THR A 280 33.25 6.65 -31.43
CA THR A 280 33.10 5.27 -31.86
C THR A 280 34.13 4.33 -31.22
N ASP A 281 35.33 4.84 -30.93
CA ASP A 281 36.42 4.09 -30.28
C ASP A 281 36.08 3.72 -28.82
N ALA A 282 35.19 4.47 -28.17
CA ALA A 282 34.67 4.15 -26.85
C ALA A 282 33.66 2.99 -26.88
N ILE A 283 32.86 2.89 -27.95
CA ILE A 283 31.86 1.83 -28.13
C ILE A 283 32.55 0.48 -28.32
N GLU A 284 33.67 0.45 -29.05
CA GLU A 284 34.45 -0.79 -29.25
C GLU A 284 34.97 -1.40 -27.94
N LYS A 285 35.02 -0.62 -26.85
CA LYS A 285 35.48 -1.06 -25.52
C LYS A 285 34.37 -1.58 -24.61
N LEU A 286 33.10 -1.48 -25.02
CA LEU A 286 31.98 -1.96 -24.22
C LEU A 286 31.94 -3.49 -24.21
N ASP A 287 31.51 -4.06 -23.09
CA ASP A 287 31.36 -5.51 -22.90
C ASP A 287 30.22 -6.06 -23.77
N ASP A 288 30.59 -6.81 -24.80
CA ASP A 288 29.64 -7.39 -25.74
C ASP A 288 29.14 -8.80 -25.36
N ASP A 289 29.77 -9.41 -24.34
CA ASP A 289 29.31 -10.67 -23.76
C ASP A 289 28.14 -10.43 -22.76
N HIS A 290 28.04 -9.21 -22.22
CA HIS A 290 26.95 -8.77 -21.34
C HIS A 290 26.25 -7.50 -21.88
N PRO A 291 25.61 -7.58 -23.07
CA PRO A 291 25.09 -6.40 -23.74
C PRO A 291 23.84 -5.81 -23.05
N THR A 292 23.81 -4.49 -22.90
CA THR A 292 22.78 -3.72 -22.18
C THR A 292 21.70 -3.17 -23.11
N LEU A 293 20.48 -2.97 -22.62
CA LEU A 293 19.48 -2.15 -23.32
C LEU A 293 19.64 -0.68 -22.93
N PHE A 294 19.93 0.16 -23.91
CA PHE A 294 20.14 1.59 -23.71
C PHE A 294 18.91 2.42 -24.05
N TRP A 295 18.60 3.37 -23.18
CA TRP A 295 17.81 4.55 -23.52
C TRP A 295 18.73 5.76 -23.60
N SER A 296 18.83 6.37 -24.79
CA SER A 296 19.73 7.49 -25.03
C SER A 296 18.93 8.77 -25.29
N VAL A 297 18.93 9.69 -24.33
CA VAL A 297 18.36 11.03 -24.50
C VAL A 297 19.46 11.94 -25.04
N ALA A 298 19.53 11.97 -26.36
CA ALA A 298 20.54 12.66 -27.13
C ALA A 298 19.91 13.08 -28.47
N CYS A 299 19.76 14.40 -28.72
CA CYS A 299 19.30 14.96 -29.99
C CYS A 299 20.03 14.33 -31.18
N GLN A 300 19.27 13.87 -32.18
CA GLN A 300 19.76 13.29 -33.45
C GLN A 300 20.66 12.05 -33.33
N SER A 301 20.80 11.46 -32.14
CA SER A 301 21.63 10.27 -31.88
C SER A 301 21.17 9.02 -32.63
N GLY A 302 19.92 8.99 -33.11
CA GLY A 302 19.33 7.90 -33.89
C GLY A 302 19.03 8.28 -35.33
N ASN A 303 19.61 9.36 -35.87
CA ASN A 303 19.32 9.77 -37.25
C ASN A 303 20.08 8.90 -38.28
N PRO A 304 19.39 8.08 -39.11
CA PRO A 304 19.99 7.17 -40.07
C PRO A 304 20.74 7.84 -41.23
N SER A 305 20.62 9.16 -41.40
CA SER A 305 21.38 9.91 -42.41
C SER A 305 22.87 9.98 -42.06
N TYR A 306 23.23 9.68 -40.80
CA TYR A 306 24.60 9.49 -40.35
C TYR A 306 24.83 7.98 -40.15
N GLU A 307 25.72 7.38 -40.95
CA GLU A 307 25.97 5.92 -40.93
C GLU A 307 26.50 5.39 -39.59
N HIS A 308 27.05 6.28 -38.76
CA HIS A 308 27.61 6.01 -37.43
C HIS A 308 26.84 6.75 -36.33
N ASN A 309 25.52 6.87 -36.49
CA ASN A 309 24.67 7.41 -35.44
C ASN A 309 24.79 6.55 -34.17
N PHE A 310 24.82 7.22 -33.01
CA PHE A 310 25.10 6.60 -31.71
C PHE A 310 24.14 5.47 -31.35
N GLY A 311 22.83 5.68 -31.58
CA GLY A 311 21.78 4.72 -31.26
C GLY A 311 22.01 3.37 -31.93
N ALA A 312 22.29 3.41 -33.24
CA ALA A 312 22.71 2.22 -33.96
C ALA A 312 24.06 1.72 -33.43
N ALA A 313 25.08 2.59 -33.36
CA ALA A 313 26.49 2.24 -33.08
C ALA A 313 26.67 1.30 -31.88
N LEU A 314 25.89 1.52 -30.82
CA LEU A 314 25.84 0.67 -29.63
C LEU A 314 25.49 -0.80 -29.91
N LEU A 315 24.72 -1.09 -30.96
CA LEU A 315 24.42 -2.48 -31.33
C LEU A 315 25.65 -3.24 -31.80
N ARG A 316 26.69 -2.58 -32.31
CA ARG A 316 27.91 -3.30 -32.72
C ARG A 316 28.60 -3.91 -31.51
N ASN A 317 28.81 -3.10 -30.45
CA ASN A 317 29.38 -3.55 -29.18
C ASN A 317 28.63 -2.93 -27.99
N GLY A 318 28.29 -3.76 -27.01
CA GLY A 318 27.80 -3.34 -25.70
C GLY A 318 26.28 -3.25 -25.57
N ALA A 319 25.51 -3.21 -26.66
CA ALA A 319 24.05 -3.15 -26.59
C ALA A 319 23.32 -4.32 -27.25
N ILE A 320 22.23 -4.74 -26.61
CA ILE A 320 21.25 -5.71 -27.13
C ILE A 320 20.03 -5.02 -27.76
N GLY A 321 19.84 -3.76 -27.40
CA GLY A 321 18.84 -2.86 -27.94
C GLY A 321 19.18 -1.42 -27.56
N SER A 322 18.68 -0.45 -28.33
CA SER A 322 18.95 0.96 -28.12
C SER A 322 17.78 1.81 -28.59
N VAL A 323 17.33 2.74 -27.75
CA VAL A 323 16.36 3.78 -28.11
C VAL A 323 17.09 5.09 -28.31
N ALA A 324 16.91 5.69 -29.49
CA ALA A 324 17.61 6.92 -29.89
C ALA A 324 16.75 7.82 -30.77
N ALA A 325 16.97 9.13 -30.68
CA ALA A 325 16.16 10.14 -31.34
C ALA A 325 16.71 10.55 -32.72
N SER A 326 15.87 10.61 -33.75
CA SER A 326 16.21 11.15 -35.07
C SER A 326 16.20 12.68 -35.14
N VAL A 327 15.53 13.33 -34.20
CA VAL A 327 15.34 14.79 -34.10
C VAL A 327 15.67 15.26 -32.67
N SER A 328 15.68 16.57 -32.44
CA SER A 328 15.81 17.15 -31.10
C SER A 328 14.50 17.02 -30.33
N VAL A 329 14.42 16.08 -29.38
CA VAL A 329 13.19 15.79 -28.62
C VAL A 329 13.50 15.47 -27.17
N ASN A 330 12.60 15.88 -26.27
CA ASN A 330 12.59 15.43 -24.89
C ASN A 330 11.80 14.13 -24.81
N GLY A 331 12.37 13.10 -24.17
CA GLY A 331 11.74 11.79 -24.04
C GLY A 331 11.80 11.30 -22.60
N ASP A 332 10.68 10.74 -22.13
CA ASP A 332 10.58 10.16 -20.80
C ASP A 332 10.69 8.63 -20.88
N PRO A 333 11.77 8.02 -20.33
CA PRO A 333 11.94 6.58 -20.35
C PRO A 333 11.12 5.84 -19.28
N ARG A 334 10.50 6.54 -18.32
CA ARG A 334 9.81 5.91 -17.18
C ARG A 334 8.78 4.85 -17.61
N PRO A 335 7.91 5.09 -18.61
CA PRO A 335 6.94 4.09 -19.04
C PRO A 335 7.59 2.82 -19.59
N MET A 336 8.67 2.95 -20.38
CA MET A 336 9.40 1.80 -20.91
C MET A 336 10.10 1.02 -19.81
N PHE A 337 10.79 1.71 -18.88
CA PHE A 337 11.45 1.05 -17.74
C PHE A 337 10.44 0.31 -16.87
N LYS A 338 9.28 0.92 -16.58
CA LYS A 338 8.15 0.27 -15.89
C LYS A 338 7.70 -0.99 -16.63
N ASN A 339 7.49 -0.90 -17.94
CA ASN A 339 7.03 -2.02 -18.76
C ASN A 339 8.04 -3.20 -18.80
N ILE A 340 9.34 -2.91 -18.77
CA ILE A 340 10.36 -3.95 -18.71
C ILE A 340 10.46 -4.56 -17.32
N ILE A 341 10.51 -3.71 -16.28
CA ILE A 341 10.78 -4.13 -14.90
C ILE A 341 9.57 -4.79 -14.24
N GLU A 342 8.39 -4.20 -14.41
CA GLU A 342 7.17 -4.66 -13.76
C GLU A 342 6.38 -5.62 -14.64
N ASN A 343 6.19 -5.27 -15.91
CA ASN A 343 5.36 -6.04 -16.82
C ASN A 343 6.12 -7.13 -17.59
N ARG A 344 7.45 -7.21 -17.39
CA ARG A 344 8.36 -8.19 -18.03
C ARG A 344 8.19 -8.26 -19.56
N MET A 345 7.85 -7.12 -20.17
CA MET A 345 7.60 -7.04 -21.61
C MET A 345 8.88 -7.24 -22.42
N THR A 346 8.74 -7.65 -23.68
CA THR A 346 9.86 -7.59 -24.63
C THR A 346 10.27 -6.14 -24.86
N GLN A 347 11.54 -5.91 -25.18
CA GLN A 347 12.09 -4.56 -25.31
C GLN A 347 11.37 -3.71 -26.36
N GLY A 348 10.95 -4.31 -27.48
CA GLY A 348 10.15 -3.63 -28.50
C GLY A 348 8.75 -3.28 -28.00
N LYS A 349 8.03 -4.24 -27.40
CA LYS A 349 6.68 -4.00 -26.88
C LYS A 349 6.67 -2.94 -25.77
N ALA A 350 7.63 -3.01 -24.84
CA ALA A 350 7.80 -2.03 -23.78
C ALA A 350 8.05 -0.61 -24.32
N TYR A 351 8.84 -0.50 -25.39
CA TYR A 351 9.10 0.76 -26.08
C TYR A 351 7.84 1.33 -26.74
N TRP A 352 7.13 0.53 -27.55
CA TRP A 352 5.94 0.98 -28.29
C TRP A 352 4.77 1.30 -27.35
N GLN A 353 4.45 0.43 -26.40
CA GLN A 353 3.41 0.67 -25.39
C GLN A 353 3.80 1.73 -24.36
N GLY A 354 5.06 2.12 -24.29
CA GLY A 354 5.54 3.22 -23.46
C GLY A 354 5.38 4.60 -24.09
N LYS A 355 4.95 4.70 -25.35
CA LYS A 355 4.69 6.00 -26.01
C LYS A 355 3.39 6.63 -25.49
N PRO A 356 3.34 7.96 -25.31
CA PRO A 356 2.13 8.64 -24.84
C PRO A 356 0.98 8.52 -25.87
N ALA A 357 -0.24 8.35 -25.39
CA ALA A 357 -1.46 8.17 -26.20
C ALA A 357 -2.13 9.49 -26.66
N ASP A 358 -1.72 10.64 -26.10
CA ASP A 358 -2.32 11.93 -26.42
C ASP A 358 -1.65 12.60 -27.63
N ALA A 359 -2.40 12.70 -28.73
CA ALA A 359 -1.97 13.32 -29.99
C ALA A 359 -1.70 14.84 -29.90
N THR A 360 -2.16 15.52 -28.84
CA THR A 360 -2.01 16.97 -28.72
C THR A 360 -0.65 17.40 -28.17
N VAL A 361 0.07 16.50 -27.49
CA VAL A 361 1.40 16.77 -26.94
C VAL A 361 2.46 16.03 -27.75
N LEU A 362 2.84 16.69 -28.84
CA LEU A 362 4.08 16.52 -29.63
C LEU A 362 4.12 15.27 -30.55
N HIS A 363 3.55 15.43 -31.74
CA HIS A 363 3.87 14.69 -32.97
C HIS A 363 5.37 14.33 -33.08
N ASP A 364 6.25 15.24 -32.66
CA ASP A 364 7.71 15.06 -32.71
C ASP A 364 8.23 14.12 -31.61
N THR A 365 7.62 14.06 -30.43
CA THR A 365 8.03 13.15 -29.34
C THR A 365 7.65 11.70 -29.64
N ILE A 366 6.46 11.48 -30.23
CA ILE A 366 5.97 10.14 -30.59
C ILE A 366 6.77 9.57 -31.78
N ALA A 367 7.00 10.36 -32.83
CA ALA A 367 7.71 9.90 -34.03
C ALA A 367 9.23 10.04 -33.95
N GLY A 368 9.76 10.86 -33.03
CA GLY A 368 11.17 11.25 -33.01
C GLY A 368 12.13 10.21 -32.46
N TYR A 369 11.69 9.31 -31.57
CA TYR A 369 12.48 8.18 -31.09
C TYR A 369 12.28 6.95 -31.98
N ASN A 370 13.34 6.14 -32.13
CA ASN A 370 13.31 4.87 -32.85
C ASN A 370 13.98 3.76 -32.01
N PHE A 371 13.54 2.53 -32.22
CA PHE A 371 14.09 1.35 -31.55
C PHE A 371 15.06 0.59 -32.48
N TYR A 372 16.32 0.53 -32.08
CA TYR A 372 17.39 -0.22 -32.72
C TYR A 372 17.59 -1.55 -31.96
N GLY A 373 17.58 -2.67 -32.69
CA GLY A 373 17.74 -4.01 -32.15
C GLY A 373 16.57 -4.93 -32.48
N ASP A 374 16.60 -6.13 -31.91
CA ASP A 374 15.54 -7.12 -32.05
C ASP A 374 14.37 -6.82 -31.08
N PRO A 375 13.17 -6.48 -31.56
CA PRO A 375 12.07 -6.05 -30.71
C PRO A 375 11.48 -7.17 -29.82
N SER A 376 11.79 -8.44 -30.09
CA SER A 376 11.24 -9.60 -29.36
C SER A 376 12.02 -10.01 -28.11
N ILE A 377 13.23 -9.48 -27.90
CA ILE A 377 14.07 -9.88 -26.77
C ILE A 377 13.46 -9.43 -25.43
N ARG A 378 13.47 -10.31 -24.42
CA ARG A 378 13.18 -9.94 -23.02
C ARG A 378 14.48 -9.67 -22.26
N ILE A 379 14.51 -8.56 -21.52
CA ILE A 379 15.67 -8.22 -20.69
C ILE A 379 15.67 -9.04 -19.40
N GLN A 380 14.52 -9.15 -18.73
CA GLN A 380 14.42 -9.89 -17.48
C GLN A 380 13.80 -11.27 -17.73
N THR A 381 14.42 -12.31 -17.18
CA THR A 381 14.04 -13.72 -17.36
C THR A 381 13.83 -14.35 -15.99
N GLY A 382 12.67 -14.97 -15.74
CA GLY A 382 12.45 -15.82 -14.56
C GLY A 382 13.07 -17.21 -14.76
N ASP A 383 13.15 -18.00 -13.67
CA ASP A 383 13.71 -19.34 -13.64
C ASP A 383 12.87 -20.34 -14.47
N SER A 384 13.06 -20.39 -15.80
CA SER A 384 12.87 -21.55 -16.68
C SER A 384 12.84 -21.10 -18.14
N TYR A 385 13.92 -21.41 -18.87
CA TYR A 385 14.00 -21.19 -20.32
C TYR A 385 13.46 -22.40 -21.08
N GLU A 386 12.18 -22.35 -21.46
CA GLU A 386 11.65 -22.91 -22.71
C GLU A 386 10.72 -21.83 -23.32
N PRO A 387 10.90 -21.39 -24.58
CA PRO A 387 10.35 -20.12 -25.00
C PRO A 387 8.92 -20.27 -25.55
N TYR A 388 7.99 -19.61 -24.86
CA TYR A 388 6.68 -19.13 -25.33
C TYR A 388 5.51 -20.13 -25.43
N ALA A 389 5.63 -21.35 -24.92
CA ALA A 389 4.47 -22.25 -24.79
C ALA A 389 3.33 -21.64 -23.95
N PHE A 390 3.68 -20.90 -22.89
CA PHE A 390 2.74 -20.32 -21.93
C PHE A 390 3.04 -18.82 -21.78
N MET A 391 2.14 -17.96 -22.24
CA MET A 391 2.26 -16.50 -22.11
C MET A 391 1.09 -15.93 -21.32
N VAL A 392 1.34 -14.86 -20.56
CA VAL A 392 0.30 -14.13 -19.82
C VAL A 392 0.40 -12.64 -20.10
N GLU A 393 -0.68 -11.97 -20.49
CA GLU A 393 -0.64 -10.57 -20.90
C GLU A 393 -1.80 -9.78 -20.28
N PRO A 394 -1.55 -8.67 -19.58
CA PRO A 394 -2.65 -7.81 -19.14
C PRO A 394 -3.28 -7.10 -20.35
N THR A 395 -4.61 -6.99 -20.37
CA THR A 395 -5.35 -6.27 -21.43
C THR A 395 -5.42 -4.76 -21.20
N GLY A 396 -4.70 -4.22 -20.20
CA GLY A 396 -4.76 -2.84 -19.74
C GLY A 396 -3.65 -2.49 -18.75
N ALA A 397 -3.71 -1.31 -18.14
CA ALA A 397 -2.73 -0.86 -17.17
C ALA A 397 -2.91 -1.58 -15.82
N SER A 398 -1.83 -2.18 -15.30
CA SER A 398 -1.79 -2.93 -14.03
C SER A 398 -1.53 -2.07 -12.78
N HIS A 399 -1.57 -0.74 -12.94
CA HIS A 399 -1.33 0.22 -11.86
C HIS A 399 -2.59 1.02 -11.57
N HIS A 400 -3.10 0.88 -10.36
CA HIS A 400 -4.35 1.47 -9.92
C HIS A 400 -4.08 2.52 -8.84
N VAL A 401 -4.88 3.59 -8.82
CA VAL A 401 -4.80 4.64 -7.81
C VAL A 401 -6.14 4.72 -7.11
N LEU A 402 -6.10 4.62 -5.79
CA LEU A 402 -7.28 4.60 -4.93
C LEU A 402 -7.11 5.62 -3.81
N GLN A 403 -8.19 6.27 -3.39
CA GLN A 403 -8.16 7.04 -2.14
C GLN A 403 -8.49 6.16 -0.96
N GLN A 404 -7.75 6.31 0.14
CA GLN A 404 -8.00 5.56 1.37
C GLN A 404 -9.49 5.64 1.77
N LEU A 405 -10.13 4.53 2.17
CA LEU A 405 -11.56 4.45 2.54
C LEU A 405 -12.58 4.73 1.40
N GLU A 406 -12.16 4.75 0.14
CA GLU A 406 -13.07 4.77 -1.01
C GLU A 406 -13.50 3.35 -1.37
N ASN A 407 -14.81 3.13 -1.55
CA ASN A 407 -15.31 1.86 -2.08
C ASN A 407 -15.03 1.80 -3.58
N PHE A 408 -13.85 1.30 -3.90
CA PHE A 408 -13.37 1.11 -5.27
C PHE A 408 -13.48 -0.35 -5.67
N THR A 409 -13.88 -0.60 -6.91
CA THR A 409 -13.84 -1.95 -7.49
C THR A 409 -13.50 -1.81 -8.96
N GLU A 410 -12.34 -2.32 -9.33
CA GLU A 410 -11.86 -2.35 -10.71
C GLU A 410 -11.40 -3.76 -11.03
N THR A 411 -11.65 -4.22 -12.26
CA THR A 411 -11.25 -5.56 -12.71
C THR A 411 -10.28 -5.46 -13.88
N GLN A 412 -9.06 -5.94 -13.68
CA GLN A 412 -8.05 -6.14 -14.71
C GLN A 412 -8.20 -7.53 -15.31
N THR A 413 -8.16 -7.62 -16.65
CA THR A 413 -8.16 -8.90 -17.37
C THR A 413 -6.72 -9.27 -17.77
N TYR A 414 -6.38 -10.56 -17.64
CA TYR A 414 -5.13 -11.15 -18.09
C TYR A 414 -5.41 -12.25 -19.11
N THR A 415 -4.87 -12.13 -20.30
CA THR A 415 -4.94 -13.13 -21.37
C THR A 415 -3.82 -14.13 -21.21
N ILE A 416 -4.15 -15.40 -21.04
CA ILE A 416 -3.24 -16.53 -20.96
C ILE A 416 -3.25 -17.25 -22.30
N THR A 417 -2.11 -17.41 -22.95
CA THR A 417 -1.98 -17.95 -24.31
C THR A 417 -1.14 -19.21 -24.33
N ASN A 418 -1.63 -20.26 -24.99
CA ASN A 418 -0.89 -21.49 -25.27
C ASN A 418 -0.34 -21.45 -26.71
N ASN A 419 0.98 -21.31 -26.87
CA ASN A 419 1.64 -21.43 -28.19
C ASN A 419 2.41 -22.75 -28.36
N SER A 420 2.18 -23.72 -27.47
CA SER A 420 2.75 -25.06 -27.61
C SER A 420 1.91 -25.93 -28.53
N LEU A 421 2.46 -27.08 -28.93
CA LEU A 421 1.78 -28.06 -29.78
C LEU A 421 0.87 -29.02 -28.98
N ALA A 422 0.77 -28.86 -27.66
CA ALA A 422 -0.04 -29.69 -26.76
C ALA A 422 -0.96 -28.83 -25.88
N PRO A 423 -2.11 -29.33 -25.41
CA PRO A 423 -2.90 -28.62 -24.41
C PRO A 423 -2.07 -28.35 -23.16
N ILE A 424 -2.32 -27.21 -22.51
CA ILE A 424 -1.71 -26.86 -21.23
C ILE A 424 -2.81 -26.62 -20.20
N ASP A 425 -2.59 -27.10 -18.99
CA ASP A 425 -3.43 -26.82 -17.84
C ASP A 425 -2.78 -25.70 -17.04
N TYR A 426 -3.55 -24.67 -16.68
CA TYR A 426 -3.04 -23.54 -15.91
C TYR A 426 -3.73 -23.38 -14.56
N THR A 427 -3.03 -22.74 -13.63
CA THR A 427 -3.58 -22.16 -12.40
C THR A 427 -3.18 -20.68 -12.28
N LEU A 428 -3.97 -19.88 -11.56
CA LEU A 428 -3.67 -18.51 -11.15
C LEU A 428 -3.86 -18.40 -9.63
N SER A 429 -2.85 -17.88 -8.95
CA SER A 429 -2.88 -17.52 -7.54
C SER A 429 -2.48 -16.06 -7.31
N ALA A 430 -2.96 -15.48 -6.21
CA ALA A 430 -2.62 -14.15 -5.75
C ALA A 430 -2.63 -14.17 -4.22
N ASP A 431 -1.65 -13.52 -3.59
CA ASP A 431 -1.48 -13.52 -2.13
C ASP A 431 -1.76 -12.12 -1.56
N SER A 432 -3.01 -11.69 -1.71
CA SER A 432 -3.45 -10.39 -1.25
C SER A 432 -4.93 -10.37 -0.89
N PRO A 433 -5.31 -9.91 0.33
CA PRO A 433 -6.71 -9.80 0.73
C PRO A 433 -7.44 -8.66 0.02
N TRP A 434 -6.72 -7.70 -0.57
CA TRP A 434 -7.31 -6.58 -1.30
C TRP A 434 -7.57 -6.89 -2.79
N LEU A 435 -7.33 -8.13 -3.21
CA LEU A 435 -7.67 -8.65 -4.53
C LEU A 435 -8.62 -9.85 -4.43
N SER A 436 -9.45 -9.98 -5.45
CA SER A 436 -10.23 -11.17 -5.75
C SER A 436 -9.85 -11.64 -7.15
N ILE A 437 -9.61 -12.94 -7.31
CA ILE A 437 -9.25 -13.53 -8.60
C ILE A 437 -10.33 -14.50 -9.06
N SER A 438 -10.55 -14.58 -10.37
CA SER A 438 -11.48 -15.55 -10.96
C SER A 438 -10.98 -16.09 -12.29
N ASN A 439 -11.57 -17.22 -12.70
CA ASN A 439 -11.06 -18.11 -13.74
C ASN A 439 -9.63 -18.56 -13.43
N THR A 440 -9.47 -19.11 -12.22
CA THR A 440 -8.15 -19.43 -11.64
C THR A 440 -7.57 -20.74 -12.14
N THR A 441 -8.31 -21.55 -12.89
CA THR A 441 -7.81 -22.80 -13.46
C THR A 441 -8.46 -23.09 -14.80
N GLY A 442 -7.76 -23.78 -15.71
CA GLY A 442 -8.38 -24.33 -16.91
C GLY A 442 -7.40 -25.00 -17.86
N THR A 443 -7.93 -25.64 -18.90
CA THR A 443 -7.15 -26.22 -19.99
C THR A 443 -7.21 -25.30 -21.21
N ILE A 444 -6.06 -24.93 -21.75
CA ILE A 444 -5.93 -24.15 -22.98
C ILE A 444 -5.38 -25.08 -24.06
N ASN A 445 -6.17 -25.33 -25.10
CA ASN A 445 -5.72 -26.13 -26.24
C ASN A 445 -4.54 -25.46 -26.97
N PRO A 446 -3.76 -26.22 -27.76
CA PRO A 446 -2.76 -25.63 -28.65
C PRO A 446 -3.38 -24.48 -29.44
N ASP A 447 -2.62 -23.39 -29.62
CA ASP A 447 -3.05 -22.28 -30.46
C ASP A 447 -4.38 -21.67 -29.96
N SER A 448 -4.50 -21.41 -28.66
CA SER A 448 -5.69 -20.82 -28.03
C SER A 448 -5.33 -19.96 -26.82
N SER A 449 -6.29 -19.18 -26.32
CA SER A 449 -6.14 -18.37 -25.11
C SER A 449 -7.33 -18.48 -24.17
N ALA A 450 -7.12 -18.08 -22.91
CA ALA A 450 -8.13 -17.94 -21.88
C ALA A 450 -7.93 -16.61 -21.13
N ASN A 451 -9.00 -16.06 -20.55
CA ASN A 451 -8.92 -14.83 -19.78
C ASN A 451 -9.06 -15.10 -18.29
N ALA A 452 -8.12 -14.64 -17.48
CA ALA A 452 -8.26 -14.57 -16.03
C ALA A 452 -8.60 -13.14 -15.59
N TYR A 453 -9.34 -13.02 -14.49
CA TYR A 453 -9.78 -11.71 -13.99
C TYR A 453 -9.26 -11.47 -12.58
N VAL A 454 -8.76 -10.26 -12.37
CA VAL A 454 -8.21 -9.80 -11.09
C VAL A 454 -8.94 -8.52 -10.70
N THR A 455 -9.68 -8.57 -9.61
CA THR A 455 -10.54 -7.49 -9.13
C THR A 455 -9.98 -6.89 -7.86
N ILE A 456 -9.76 -5.58 -7.82
CA ILE A 456 -9.50 -4.85 -6.58
C ILE A 456 -10.78 -4.85 -5.75
N THR A 457 -10.72 -5.38 -4.53
CA THR A 457 -11.88 -5.50 -3.65
C THR A 457 -12.04 -4.24 -2.79
N ALA A 458 -13.18 -4.12 -2.11
CA ALA A 458 -13.40 -3.04 -1.13
C ALA A 458 -12.39 -3.08 0.04
N ASP A 459 -11.74 -4.21 0.30
CA ASP A 459 -10.71 -4.34 1.34
C ASP A 459 -9.46 -3.50 1.02
N ALA A 460 -9.24 -3.16 -0.25
CA ALA A 460 -8.21 -2.22 -0.68
C ALA A 460 -8.32 -0.85 0.03
N ALA A 461 -9.54 -0.46 0.42
CA ALA A 461 -9.81 0.78 1.13
C ALA A 461 -9.22 0.80 2.55
N GLN A 462 -8.92 -0.37 3.13
CA GLN A 462 -8.33 -0.52 4.47
C GLN A 462 -6.81 -0.44 4.48
N LEU A 463 -6.18 -0.43 3.30
CA LEU A 463 -4.73 -0.32 3.20
C LEU A 463 -4.24 1.05 3.69
N PRO A 464 -3.07 1.11 4.34
CA PRO A 464 -2.46 2.38 4.71
C PRO A 464 -2.07 3.17 3.46
N PRO A 465 -1.94 4.51 3.53
CA PRO A 465 -1.44 5.28 2.40
C PRO A 465 -0.05 4.83 1.96
N GLY A 466 0.20 4.86 0.65
CA GLY A 466 1.45 4.38 0.05
C GLY A 466 1.21 3.37 -1.06
N ASP A 467 2.30 2.81 -1.56
CA ASP A 467 2.28 1.83 -2.64
C ASP A 467 2.15 0.41 -2.09
N HIS A 468 1.15 -0.30 -2.59
CA HIS A 468 0.91 -1.69 -2.32
C HIS A 468 1.14 -2.46 -3.60
N SER A 469 1.75 -3.62 -3.48
CA SER A 469 1.92 -4.50 -4.62
C SER A 469 1.69 -5.93 -4.21
N THR A 470 1.17 -6.71 -5.13
CA THR A 470 1.05 -8.15 -4.98
C THR A 470 1.42 -8.80 -6.29
N GLU A 471 2.10 -9.93 -6.18
CA GLU A 471 2.41 -10.77 -7.32
C GLU A 471 1.23 -11.70 -7.59
N LEU A 472 0.90 -11.82 -8.87
CA LEU A 472 0.02 -12.83 -9.43
C LEU A 472 0.91 -13.91 -10.02
N THR A 473 0.68 -15.15 -9.64
CA THR A 473 1.44 -16.29 -10.17
C THR A 473 0.53 -17.11 -11.07
N PHE A 474 0.89 -17.20 -12.34
CA PHE A 474 0.25 -18.06 -13.31
C PHE A 474 1.15 -19.29 -13.51
N THR A 475 0.62 -20.48 -13.35
CA THR A 475 1.40 -21.73 -13.45
C THR A 475 0.81 -22.61 -14.53
N ASN A 476 1.61 -23.00 -15.51
CA ASN A 476 1.32 -24.12 -16.40
C ASN A 476 1.59 -25.42 -15.62
N THR A 477 0.54 -26.01 -15.08
CA THR A 477 0.59 -27.26 -14.30
C THR A 477 0.96 -28.50 -15.13
N THR A 478 0.87 -28.43 -16.46
CA THR A 478 1.33 -29.52 -17.33
C THR A 478 2.86 -29.59 -17.40
N THR A 479 3.54 -28.44 -17.34
CA THR A 479 5.01 -28.36 -17.47
C THR A 479 5.73 -27.90 -16.20
N GLY A 480 5.01 -27.36 -15.23
CA GLY A 480 5.54 -26.68 -14.05
C GLY A 480 6.02 -25.25 -14.29
N GLN A 481 5.87 -24.70 -15.51
CA GLN A 481 6.35 -23.36 -15.85
C GLN A 481 5.50 -22.26 -15.19
N THR A 482 6.12 -21.25 -14.59
CA THR A 482 5.43 -20.10 -13.97
C THR A 482 5.70 -18.78 -14.69
N GLU A 483 4.69 -17.94 -14.80
CA GLU A 483 4.75 -16.54 -15.26
C GLU A 483 4.17 -15.64 -14.16
N THR A 484 4.92 -14.64 -13.70
CA THR A 484 4.45 -13.72 -12.64
C THR A 484 4.08 -12.34 -13.18
N ARG A 485 2.99 -11.76 -12.67
CA ARG A 485 2.54 -10.40 -13.02
C ARG A 485 2.33 -9.60 -11.75
N LEU A 486 2.80 -8.36 -11.73
CA LEU A 486 2.60 -7.51 -10.57
C LEU A 486 1.33 -6.67 -10.74
N VAL A 487 0.53 -6.59 -9.67
CA VAL A 487 -0.55 -5.61 -9.52
C VAL A 487 -0.07 -4.58 -8.51
N THR A 488 -0.10 -3.31 -8.89
CA THR A 488 0.27 -2.20 -8.01
C THR A 488 -0.94 -1.33 -7.73
N LEU A 489 -1.09 -0.94 -6.46
CA LEU A 489 -2.15 -0.08 -5.96
C LEU A 489 -1.51 1.04 -5.14
N ARG A 490 -1.58 2.27 -5.63
CA ARG A 490 -1.20 3.46 -4.85
C ARG A 490 -2.40 3.97 -4.09
N VAL A 491 -2.34 3.88 -2.75
CA VAL A 491 -3.35 4.43 -1.86
C VAL A 491 -2.95 5.86 -1.50
N LYS A 492 -3.64 6.85 -2.09
CA LYS A 492 -3.41 8.27 -1.77
C LYS A 492 -3.99 8.58 -0.38
N PRO A 493 -3.24 9.31 0.48
CA PRO A 493 -3.76 9.70 1.78
C PRO A 493 -4.89 10.73 1.61
N ARG A 494 -5.92 10.61 2.46
CA ARG A 494 -6.93 11.66 2.63
C ARG A 494 -6.35 12.77 3.50
N ILE A 495 -6.03 13.91 2.89
CA ILE A 495 -5.47 15.07 3.58
C ILE A 495 -6.36 16.29 3.40
N LEU A 496 -6.38 17.15 4.42
CA LEU A 496 -6.71 18.54 4.18
C LEU A 496 -5.50 19.15 3.49
N THR A 497 -5.72 19.73 2.31
CA THR A 497 -4.66 20.33 1.51
C THR A 497 -4.39 21.77 1.95
N LEU A 498 -5.42 22.49 2.38
CA LEU A 498 -5.34 23.92 2.63
C LEU A 498 -6.42 24.36 3.62
N ARG A 499 -6.06 25.26 4.55
CA ARG A 499 -7.03 25.99 5.37
C ARG A 499 -6.59 27.42 5.61
N TYR A 500 -7.42 28.36 5.20
CA TYR A 500 -7.33 29.75 5.65
C TYR A 500 -8.40 29.99 6.70
N SER A 501 -7.99 30.35 7.92
CA SER A 501 -8.93 30.83 8.94
C SER A 501 -9.47 32.22 8.60
N LEU A 502 -8.69 33.02 7.85
CA LEU A 502 -9.06 34.37 7.42
C LEU A 502 -9.16 35.36 8.59
N ASP A 503 -8.36 35.17 9.64
CA ASP A 503 -8.34 36.01 10.86
C ASP A 503 -7.47 37.27 10.72
N GLU A 504 -6.93 37.56 9.55
CA GLU A 504 -5.95 38.63 9.38
C GLU A 504 -6.55 40.01 9.70
N THR A 505 -5.92 40.72 10.62
CA THR A 505 -6.31 42.10 10.98
C THR A 505 -5.41 43.17 10.35
N ALA A 506 -4.33 42.75 9.68
CA ALA A 506 -3.37 43.59 8.97
C ALA A 506 -2.42 42.72 8.11
N GLY A 507 -1.75 43.33 7.13
CA GLY A 507 -0.68 42.69 6.34
C GLY A 507 -1.07 42.44 4.89
N THR A 508 -0.27 41.63 4.19
CA THR A 508 -0.48 41.32 2.75
C THR A 508 -0.59 39.81 2.50
N THR A 509 -0.70 38.99 3.56
CA THR A 509 -0.65 37.53 3.46
C THR A 509 -1.66 36.88 4.39
N ALA A 510 -2.43 35.91 3.87
CA ALA A 510 -3.32 35.06 4.66
C ALA A 510 -2.61 33.74 4.94
N SER A 511 -2.65 33.34 6.21
CA SER A 511 -1.87 32.19 6.69
C SER A 511 -2.60 30.89 6.38
N ASP A 512 -1.98 29.99 5.60
CA ASP A 512 -2.44 28.62 5.51
C ASP A 512 -2.04 27.89 6.81
N ALA A 513 -3.02 27.30 7.49
CA ALA A 513 -2.84 26.60 8.75
C ALA A 513 -2.25 25.19 8.57
N ILE A 514 -2.11 24.71 7.32
CA ILE A 514 -1.73 23.32 7.00
C ILE A 514 -0.34 23.23 6.39
N ALA A 515 -0.05 24.05 5.39
CA ALA A 515 1.23 24.09 4.70
C ALA A 515 1.76 25.53 4.62
N ASP A 516 2.97 25.70 4.09
CA ASP A 516 3.59 27.01 3.86
C ASP A 516 3.05 27.71 2.58
N ASN A 517 1.83 27.37 2.15
CA ASN A 517 1.22 27.89 0.92
C ASN A 517 0.36 29.13 1.22
N HIS A 518 1.02 30.18 1.75
CA HIS A 518 0.36 31.42 2.14
C HIS A 518 -0.27 32.15 0.94
N ALA A 519 -1.49 32.66 1.11
CA ALA A 519 -2.17 33.43 0.08
C ALA A 519 -1.73 34.90 0.11
N SER A 520 -1.54 35.51 -1.05
CA SER A 520 -1.32 36.96 -1.17
C SER A 520 -2.65 37.71 -1.19
N LEU A 521 -2.83 38.68 -0.29
CA LEU A 521 -4.01 39.55 -0.23
C LEU A 521 -3.82 40.73 -1.18
N GLN A 522 -4.81 40.99 -2.01
CA GLN A 522 -4.83 42.10 -2.95
C GLN A 522 -6.06 42.98 -2.67
N ASN A 523 -5.82 44.29 -2.59
CA ASN A 523 -6.79 45.37 -2.41
C ASN A 523 -7.57 45.44 -1.08
N PHE A 524 -7.32 44.49 -0.16
CA PHE A 524 -7.89 44.54 1.18
C PHE A 524 -7.56 45.83 1.95
N THR A 525 -8.61 46.44 2.51
CA THR A 525 -8.49 47.53 3.48
C THR A 525 -8.95 47.05 4.85
N PHE A 526 -8.02 46.89 5.79
CA PHE A 526 -8.35 46.49 7.15
C PHE A 526 -8.93 47.68 7.93
N ASP A 527 -10.16 47.56 8.45
CA ASP A 527 -10.65 48.48 9.47
C ASP A 527 -9.89 48.25 10.78
N THR A 528 -9.77 49.30 11.59
CA THR A 528 -9.10 49.27 12.91
C THR A 528 -9.76 48.35 13.93
N ALA A 529 -10.96 47.83 13.65
CA ALA A 529 -11.63 46.78 14.43
C ALA A 529 -11.66 45.48 13.61
N ALA A 530 -11.20 44.37 14.20
CA ALA A 530 -11.24 43.05 13.55
C ALA A 530 -12.69 42.67 13.18
N THR A 531 -12.90 42.16 11.96
CA THR A 531 -14.19 41.61 11.55
C THR A 531 -14.47 40.33 12.33
N ALA A 532 -15.62 40.25 12.99
CA ALA A 532 -16.03 39.06 13.74
C ALA A 532 -16.42 37.94 12.77
N GLY A 533 -15.75 36.79 12.90
CA GLY A 533 -16.05 35.58 12.13
C GLY A 533 -17.21 34.77 12.68
N HIS A 534 -17.51 33.68 11.99
CA HIS A 534 -18.28 32.59 12.55
C HIS A 534 -17.43 31.78 13.55
N ILE A 535 -16.14 31.62 13.24
CA ILE A 535 -15.10 31.06 14.09
C ILE A 535 -14.05 32.14 14.27
N ASP A 536 -13.93 32.71 15.46
CA ASP A 536 -12.96 33.77 15.77
C ASP A 536 -13.08 35.03 14.87
N GLY A 537 -12.16 35.24 13.92
CA GLY A 537 -12.10 36.37 12.99
C GLY A 537 -12.51 36.00 11.56
N ALA A 538 -12.53 36.99 10.66
CA ALA A 538 -12.86 36.77 9.24
C ALA A 538 -12.33 37.90 8.34
N LEU A 539 -12.32 37.68 7.02
CA LEU A 539 -12.01 38.72 6.03
C LEU A 539 -13.28 39.24 5.35
N THR A 540 -13.35 40.56 5.22
CA THR A 540 -14.39 41.28 4.47
C THR A 540 -13.94 41.53 3.04
N PHE A 541 -14.84 41.27 2.08
CA PHE A 541 -14.67 41.47 0.65
C PHE A 541 -15.70 42.49 0.18
N ASP A 542 -15.27 43.50 -0.57
CA ASP A 542 -16.10 44.66 -0.96
C ASP A 542 -16.91 44.50 -2.26
N GLY A 543 -16.82 43.33 -2.91
CA GLY A 543 -17.50 43.07 -4.18
C GLY A 543 -16.92 43.78 -5.39
N LEU A 544 -15.78 44.48 -5.27
CA LEU A 544 -15.18 45.28 -6.35
C LEU A 544 -13.85 44.72 -6.84
N ASP A 545 -12.88 44.50 -5.96
CA ASP A 545 -11.53 44.09 -6.36
C ASP A 545 -10.72 43.27 -5.32
N ASP A 546 -11.31 42.94 -4.17
CA ASP A 546 -10.66 42.13 -3.13
C ASP A 546 -10.42 40.68 -3.60
N THR A 547 -9.17 40.21 -3.51
CA THR A 547 -8.85 38.81 -3.82
C THR A 547 -7.65 38.27 -3.07
N LEU A 548 -7.74 36.99 -2.66
CA LEU A 548 -6.59 36.22 -2.22
C LEU A 548 -6.12 35.35 -3.38
N THR A 549 -4.81 35.34 -3.65
CA THR A 549 -4.21 34.57 -4.74
C THR A 549 -3.20 33.55 -4.22
N VAL A 550 -3.30 32.32 -4.73
CA VAL A 550 -2.39 31.19 -4.48
C VAL A 550 -1.91 30.63 -5.82
N ASN A 551 -0.60 30.39 -5.96
CA ASN A 551 0.01 30.10 -7.27
C ASN A 551 -0.43 28.77 -7.88
N HIS A 552 -0.38 27.67 -7.12
CA HIS A 552 -0.90 26.36 -7.51
C HIS A 552 -1.11 25.50 -6.24
N LEU A 553 -2.04 24.54 -6.31
CA LEU A 553 -2.32 23.60 -5.21
C LEU A 553 -1.95 22.15 -5.54
N ASP A 554 -1.72 21.84 -6.82
CA ASP A 554 -1.32 20.52 -7.34
C ASP A 554 -2.15 19.34 -6.78
N ILE A 555 -3.47 19.54 -6.69
CA ILE A 555 -4.41 18.53 -6.24
C ILE A 555 -4.65 17.53 -7.38
N ASP A 556 -3.69 16.64 -7.60
CA ASP A 556 -3.83 15.51 -8.53
C ASP A 556 -4.71 14.42 -7.89
N ASN A 557 -6.02 14.64 -7.77
CA ASN A 557 -6.93 13.61 -7.23
C ASN A 557 -8.33 13.64 -7.87
N PRO A 558 -8.91 12.48 -8.27
CA PRO A 558 -10.27 12.40 -8.82
C PRO A 558 -11.40 12.92 -7.93
N ALA A 559 -11.18 13.04 -6.61
CA ALA A 559 -12.18 13.56 -5.68
C ALA A 559 -11.62 14.72 -4.85
N VAL A 560 -12.44 15.75 -4.62
CA VAL A 560 -12.07 17.00 -3.95
C VAL A 560 -13.24 17.51 -3.12
N THR A 561 -12.96 18.10 -1.96
CA THR A 561 -13.97 18.88 -1.22
C THR A 561 -13.49 20.29 -0.97
N ILE A 562 -14.39 21.26 -1.09
CA ILE A 562 -14.15 22.68 -0.80
C ILE A 562 -15.23 23.13 0.18
N THR A 563 -14.86 23.78 1.27
CA THR A 563 -15.82 24.31 2.27
C THR A 563 -15.48 25.73 2.66
N ALA A 564 -16.49 26.51 3.05
CA ALA A 564 -16.30 27.83 3.65
C ALA A 564 -17.50 28.20 4.53
N TRP A 565 -17.26 29.03 5.55
CA TRP A 565 -18.30 29.85 6.15
C TRP A 565 -18.35 31.19 5.42
N LEU A 566 -19.56 31.67 5.15
CA LEU A 566 -19.74 32.96 4.50
C LEU A 566 -20.96 33.71 5.03
N LYS A 567 -20.92 35.03 4.89
CA LYS A 567 -22.04 35.92 5.10
C LYS A 567 -22.07 36.92 3.94
N SER A 568 -22.90 36.65 2.93
CA SER A 568 -23.01 37.51 1.74
C SER A 568 -23.68 38.84 2.07
N ASP A 569 -23.13 39.95 1.57
CA ASP A 569 -23.81 41.25 1.57
C ASP A 569 -24.77 41.30 0.38
N GLY A 570 -26.08 41.43 0.65
CA GLY A 570 -27.10 41.55 -0.38
C GLY A 570 -27.07 40.47 -1.48
N THR A 571 -27.34 40.89 -2.72
CA THR A 571 -27.39 40.01 -3.89
C THR A 571 -26.05 40.00 -4.62
N GLN A 572 -25.48 38.82 -4.77
CA GLN A 572 -24.21 38.59 -5.44
C GLN A 572 -24.32 38.73 -6.96
N ASN A 573 -23.25 39.23 -7.57
CA ASN A 573 -23.11 39.23 -9.02
C ASN A 573 -23.11 37.79 -9.58
N ASN A 574 -23.58 37.63 -10.81
CA ASN A 574 -23.55 36.32 -11.45
C ASN A 574 -22.09 35.89 -11.68
N SER A 575 -21.77 34.66 -11.26
CA SER A 575 -20.40 34.11 -11.20
C SER A 575 -19.48 34.75 -10.16
N ALA A 576 -20.00 35.50 -9.17
CA ALA A 576 -19.19 35.91 -8.02
C ALA A 576 -18.61 34.66 -7.34
N ALA A 577 -17.29 34.57 -7.26
CA ALA A 577 -16.62 33.35 -6.83
C ALA A 577 -16.29 33.39 -5.34
N ILE A 578 -16.66 32.31 -4.65
CA ILE A 578 -16.15 32.03 -3.31
C ILE A 578 -14.70 31.58 -3.46
N ILE A 579 -14.47 30.68 -4.42
CA ILE A 579 -13.15 30.22 -4.82
C ILE A 579 -13.18 29.75 -6.28
N SER A 580 -12.08 30.01 -6.98
CA SER A 580 -11.86 29.56 -8.35
C SER A 580 -10.42 29.07 -8.54
N ASN A 581 -10.20 28.19 -9.51
CA ASN A 581 -8.90 27.80 -10.02
C ASN A 581 -8.91 27.93 -11.54
N ARG A 582 -7.87 28.55 -12.11
CA ARG A 582 -7.80 28.82 -13.55
C ARG A 582 -6.62 28.12 -14.23
N THR A 583 -6.96 27.01 -14.88
CA THR A 583 -6.20 26.35 -15.96
C THR A 583 -6.87 26.67 -17.31
N THR A 584 -6.56 25.92 -18.37
CA THR A 584 -7.19 26.04 -19.70
C THR A 584 -8.72 25.85 -19.69
N ALA A 585 -9.27 25.15 -18.69
CA ALA A 585 -10.70 24.89 -18.53
C ALA A 585 -11.26 25.37 -17.17
N GLY A 586 -10.52 25.21 -16.07
CA GLY A 586 -10.77 25.82 -14.75
C GLY A 586 -11.94 25.25 -13.94
N ALA A 587 -11.91 25.49 -12.62
CA ALA A 587 -12.90 25.06 -11.62
C ALA A 587 -13.33 26.21 -10.70
N ALA A 588 -14.54 26.19 -10.17
CA ALA A 588 -15.02 27.22 -9.23
C ALA A 588 -16.23 26.76 -8.41
N LEU A 589 -16.34 27.25 -7.16
CA LEU A 589 -17.58 27.31 -6.39
C LEU A 589 -18.00 28.78 -6.32
N HIS A 590 -19.19 29.09 -6.85
CA HIS A 590 -19.59 30.46 -7.14
C HIS A 590 -21.12 30.67 -7.02
N PHE A 591 -21.53 31.93 -7.09
CA PHE A 591 -22.93 32.35 -7.08
C PHE A 591 -23.53 32.52 -8.47
N LYS A 592 -24.84 32.35 -8.55
CA LYS A 592 -25.70 32.61 -9.71
C LYS A 592 -26.94 33.38 -9.30
N TYR A 593 -27.78 33.70 -10.30
CA TYR A 593 -29.04 34.44 -10.15
C TYR A 593 -29.73 34.17 -8.80
N ASN A 594 -30.02 35.24 -8.05
CA ASN A 594 -30.66 35.19 -6.73
C ASN A 594 -29.85 34.43 -5.65
N ASN A 595 -28.53 34.66 -5.58
CA ASN A 595 -27.62 34.03 -4.61
C ASN A 595 -27.60 32.50 -4.66
N GLN A 596 -27.92 31.91 -5.80
CA GLN A 596 -27.88 30.46 -5.95
C GLN A 596 -26.44 29.94 -5.99
N LEU A 597 -26.09 28.94 -5.20
CA LEU A 597 -24.80 28.26 -5.30
C LEU A 597 -24.71 27.45 -6.59
N ALA A 598 -23.56 27.50 -7.25
CA ALA A 598 -23.26 26.74 -8.44
C ALA A 598 -21.78 26.37 -8.48
N TYR A 599 -21.41 25.45 -9.37
CA TYR A 599 -20.03 25.07 -9.56
C TYR A 599 -19.66 24.97 -11.04
N THR A 600 -18.40 25.23 -11.34
CA THR A 600 -17.76 24.94 -12.62
C THR A 600 -16.68 23.90 -12.38
N TRP A 601 -16.55 22.92 -13.28
CA TRP A 601 -15.50 21.90 -13.19
C TRP A 601 -15.00 21.55 -14.60
N ASN A 602 -13.68 21.63 -14.83
CA ASN A 602 -13.07 21.51 -16.15
C ASN A 602 -13.81 22.35 -17.23
N GLY A 603 -14.19 23.58 -16.89
CA GLY A 603 -14.90 24.50 -17.80
C GLY A 603 -16.37 24.14 -18.12
N THR A 604 -16.92 23.12 -17.47
CA THR A 604 -18.30 22.66 -17.67
C THR A 604 -19.17 22.85 -16.43
N ASN A 605 -20.46 22.50 -16.54
CA ASN A 605 -21.43 22.35 -15.43
C ASN A 605 -21.95 23.63 -14.77
N GLU A 606 -21.40 24.77 -15.17
CA GLU A 606 -21.80 26.09 -14.72
C GLU A 606 -23.33 26.28 -14.68
N TYR A 607 -24.09 25.86 -15.69
CA TYR A 607 -25.55 26.11 -15.79
C TYR A 607 -26.45 25.11 -15.04
N TRP A 608 -25.90 24.22 -14.22
CA TRP A 608 -26.73 23.35 -13.40
C TRP A 608 -27.39 24.12 -12.25
N ASN A 609 -28.70 23.97 -12.11
CA ASN A 609 -29.51 24.64 -11.10
C ASN A 609 -29.55 23.78 -9.82
N THR A 610 -28.91 24.26 -8.76
CA THR A 610 -28.88 23.58 -7.45
C THR A 610 -30.18 23.78 -6.66
N GLY A 611 -30.87 24.90 -6.88
CA GLY A 611 -31.97 25.37 -6.03
C GLY A 611 -31.54 25.90 -4.66
N LEU A 612 -30.23 25.93 -4.36
CA LEU A 612 -29.69 26.32 -3.05
C LEU A 612 -29.35 27.80 -3.07
N ASN A 613 -30.24 28.64 -2.52
CA ASN A 613 -30.07 30.09 -2.51
C ASN A 613 -29.59 30.54 -1.12
N VAL A 614 -28.43 31.19 -1.06
CA VAL A 614 -27.86 31.69 0.18
C VAL A 614 -28.65 32.92 0.65
N PRO A 615 -29.16 32.93 1.90
CA PRO A 615 -29.82 34.09 2.46
C PRO A 615 -28.82 35.23 2.70
N PRO A 616 -29.13 36.47 2.27
CA PRO A 616 -28.26 37.62 2.53
C PRO A 616 -28.12 37.87 4.04
N ASP A 617 -26.99 38.46 4.44
CA ASP A 617 -26.70 38.92 5.79
C ASP A 617 -26.79 37.83 6.88
N THR A 618 -26.67 36.56 6.50
CA THR A 618 -26.77 35.41 7.41
C THR A 618 -25.57 34.50 7.24
N TRP A 619 -24.93 34.11 8.36
CA TRP A 619 -23.86 33.12 8.34
C TRP A 619 -24.38 31.80 7.79
N THR A 620 -23.81 31.40 6.66
CA THR A 620 -24.18 30.20 5.91
C THR A 620 -22.92 29.38 5.67
N PHE A 621 -22.96 28.11 6.03
CA PHE A 621 -21.89 27.19 5.66
C PHE A 621 -22.17 26.60 4.29
N VAL A 622 -21.16 26.55 3.44
CA VAL A 622 -21.27 26.00 2.08
C VAL A 622 -20.18 24.99 1.82
N ALA A 623 -20.50 23.97 1.03
CA ALA A 623 -19.51 22.99 0.59
C ALA A 623 -19.79 22.48 -0.83
N LEU A 624 -18.73 22.13 -1.54
CA LEU A 624 -18.75 21.40 -2.81
C LEU A 624 -17.90 20.14 -2.67
N THR A 625 -18.48 18.98 -2.95
CA THR A 625 -17.78 17.68 -3.01
C THR A 625 -17.83 17.17 -4.45
N ILE A 626 -16.69 16.79 -5.01
CA ILE A 626 -16.54 16.18 -6.34
C ILE A 626 -16.05 14.75 -6.18
N GLU A 627 -16.67 13.84 -6.92
CA GLU A 627 -16.30 12.43 -7.15
C GLU A 627 -16.38 12.18 -8.66
N PRO A 628 -15.69 11.16 -9.23
CA PRO A 628 -15.68 10.90 -10.68
C PRO A 628 -17.06 10.83 -11.34
N GLY A 629 -18.09 10.36 -10.63
CA GLY A 629 -19.45 10.23 -11.14
C GLY A 629 -20.48 11.20 -10.52
N ARG A 630 -20.06 12.09 -9.62
CA ARG A 630 -20.99 12.88 -8.80
C ARG A 630 -20.37 14.18 -8.29
N ALA A 631 -21.12 15.27 -8.39
CA ALA A 631 -20.92 16.45 -7.56
C ALA A 631 -22.06 16.60 -6.56
N ALA A 632 -21.76 17.06 -5.35
CA ALA A 632 -22.78 17.52 -4.41
C ALA A 632 -22.41 18.89 -3.82
N VAL A 633 -23.41 19.77 -3.76
CA VAL A 633 -23.31 21.08 -3.11
C VAL A 633 -24.15 21.03 -1.84
N TYR A 634 -23.58 21.49 -0.73
CA TYR A 634 -24.25 21.56 0.57
C TYR A 634 -24.35 23.01 1.03
N MET A 635 -25.43 23.32 1.75
CA MET A 635 -25.69 24.63 2.33
C MET A 635 -26.31 24.44 3.72
N TYR A 636 -25.84 25.17 4.72
CA TYR A 636 -26.46 25.21 6.04
C TYR A 636 -26.70 26.65 6.48
N ASP A 637 -27.97 27.00 6.67
CA ASP A 637 -28.49 28.30 7.10
C ASP A 637 -29.25 28.22 8.45
N GLY A 638 -29.02 27.13 9.19
CA GLY A 638 -29.83 26.70 10.34
C GLY A 638 -30.47 25.33 10.11
N GLN A 639 -30.62 24.91 8.86
CA GLN A 639 -30.93 23.54 8.46
C GLN A 639 -29.97 23.06 7.36
N MET A 640 -29.70 21.76 7.30
CA MET A 640 -28.81 21.20 6.27
C MET A 640 -29.59 20.97 4.97
N HIS A 641 -29.10 21.57 3.88
CA HIS A 641 -29.60 21.42 2.52
C HIS A 641 -28.52 20.85 1.61
N SER A 642 -28.92 20.12 0.57
CA SER A 642 -27.98 19.58 -0.42
C SER A 642 -28.62 19.41 -1.80
N ALA A 643 -27.81 19.55 -2.84
CA ALA A 643 -28.16 19.21 -4.21
C ALA A 643 -27.06 18.35 -4.82
N ALA A 644 -27.42 17.32 -5.59
CA ALA A 644 -26.45 16.42 -6.22
C ALA A 644 -26.66 16.35 -7.74
N ARG A 645 -25.54 16.24 -8.46
CA ARG A 645 -25.49 16.05 -9.91
C ARG A 645 -24.67 14.82 -10.25
N TYR A 646 -25.30 13.86 -10.90
CA TYR A 646 -24.64 12.65 -11.41
C TYR A 646 -24.16 12.91 -12.83
N ALA A 647 -22.86 13.10 -12.99
CA ALA A 647 -22.19 13.36 -14.25
C ALA A 647 -20.71 12.93 -14.12
N ASN A 648 -20.01 12.78 -15.23
CA ASN A 648 -18.57 12.51 -15.19
C ASN A 648 -17.81 13.78 -14.83
N HIS A 649 -16.88 13.68 -13.88
CA HIS A 649 -15.99 14.74 -13.44
C HIS A 649 -14.55 14.23 -13.53
N ALA A 650 -13.88 14.56 -14.62
CA ALA A 650 -12.44 14.28 -14.75
C ALA A 650 -11.65 15.03 -13.67
N THR A 651 -10.46 14.51 -13.34
CA THR A 651 -9.55 15.13 -12.37
C THR A 651 -9.14 16.53 -12.85
N GLU A 652 -9.34 17.55 -12.00
CA GLU A 652 -8.76 18.89 -12.19
C GLU A 652 -7.56 18.99 -11.24
N PRO A 653 -6.33 19.20 -11.74
CA PRO A 653 -5.13 19.11 -10.91
C PRO A 653 -4.81 20.38 -10.12
N PHE A 654 -5.60 21.46 -10.25
CA PHE A 654 -5.36 22.77 -9.59
C PHE A 654 -3.93 23.32 -9.82
N THR A 655 -3.35 23.07 -10.99
CA THR A 655 -2.01 23.54 -11.37
C THR A 655 -1.98 25.02 -11.77
N GLY A 656 -3.16 25.61 -11.99
CA GLY A 656 -3.33 27.02 -12.26
C GLY A 656 -3.48 27.85 -10.99
N THR A 657 -3.62 29.16 -11.17
CA THR A 657 -3.81 30.10 -10.06
C THR A 657 -5.16 29.87 -9.38
N THR A 658 -5.15 29.69 -8.07
CA THR A 658 -6.35 29.63 -7.22
C THR A 658 -6.62 31.00 -6.63
N CYS A 659 -7.84 31.48 -6.77
CA CYS A 659 -8.31 32.75 -6.23
C CYS A 659 -9.45 32.52 -5.24
N ILE A 660 -9.44 33.21 -4.11
CA ILE A 660 -10.55 33.26 -3.14
C ILE A 660 -11.17 34.66 -3.21
N GLY A 661 -12.49 34.70 -3.19
CA GLY A 661 -13.30 35.91 -3.34
C GLY A 661 -13.36 36.49 -4.77
N SER A 662 -12.66 35.87 -5.73
CA SER A 662 -12.68 36.32 -7.13
C SER A 662 -12.45 35.19 -8.12
N ASP A 663 -12.73 35.49 -9.39
CA ASP A 663 -12.37 34.66 -10.53
C ASP A 663 -11.69 35.50 -11.60
N ILE A 664 -10.35 35.55 -11.54
CA ILE A 664 -9.50 36.39 -12.39
C ILE A 664 -9.58 36.07 -13.89
N GLY A 665 -10.18 34.94 -14.26
CA GLY A 665 -10.46 34.58 -15.65
C GLY A 665 -11.72 35.24 -16.21
N ARG A 666 -12.46 36.00 -15.40
CA ARG A 666 -13.74 36.63 -15.74
C ARG A 666 -13.79 38.06 -15.16
N THR A 667 -14.52 38.95 -15.82
CA THR A 667 -14.67 40.34 -15.36
C THR A 667 -15.89 40.49 -14.44
N GLY A 668 -15.72 41.12 -13.28
CA GLY A 668 -16.83 41.48 -12.37
C GLY A 668 -17.36 40.33 -11.51
N THR A 669 -16.51 39.35 -11.20
CA THR A 669 -16.84 38.09 -10.49
C THR A 669 -16.34 38.08 -9.05
N PHE A 670 -16.40 39.22 -8.37
CA PHE A 670 -15.97 39.40 -6.99
C PHE A 670 -17.08 39.07 -6.00
N PHE A 671 -16.72 38.41 -4.90
CA PHE A 671 -17.60 38.14 -3.77
C PHE A 671 -17.80 39.41 -2.94
N ASP A 672 -19.03 39.65 -2.51
CA ASP A 672 -19.40 40.80 -1.68
C ASP A 672 -19.91 40.28 -0.32
N GLY A 673 -19.19 40.55 0.75
CA GLY A 673 -19.52 40.06 2.10
C GLY A 673 -18.33 39.59 2.91
N VAL A 674 -18.55 38.61 3.79
CA VAL A 674 -17.52 38.10 4.72
C VAL A 674 -17.27 36.61 4.48
N LEU A 675 -16.01 36.19 4.40
CA LEU A 675 -15.59 34.78 4.33
C LEU A 675 -14.77 34.39 5.56
N ASP A 676 -14.96 33.15 6.00
CA ASP A 676 -14.31 32.55 7.16
C ASP A 676 -14.06 31.05 6.93
N ASP A 677 -12.97 30.53 7.51
CA ASP A 677 -12.64 29.10 7.61
C ASP A 677 -12.77 28.33 6.28
N LEU A 678 -12.11 28.85 5.24
CA LEU A 678 -12.06 28.20 3.93
C LEU A 678 -11.11 27.00 3.98
N ARG A 679 -11.59 25.84 3.53
CA ARG A 679 -10.85 24.57 3.55
C ARG A 679 -10.94 23.83 2.22
N ILE A 680 -9.85 23.19 1.81
CA ILE A 680 -9.80 22.32 0.63
C ILE A 680 -9.22 20.96 1.00
N TYR A 681 -9.89 19.89 0.59
CA TYR A 681 -9.54 18.49 0.86
C TYR A 681 -9.25 17.80 -0.46
N ASN A 682 -8.24 16.94 -0.51
CA ASN A 682 -7.95 16.12 -1.68
C ASN A 682 -8.86 14.88 -1.79
N TYR A 683 -10.03 14.89 -1.15
CA TYR A 683 -10.99 13.78 -1.13
C TYR A 683 -12.42 14.29 -0.98
N ALA A 684 -13.40 13.48 -1.37
CA ALA A 684 -14.82 13.78 -1.15
C ALA A 684 -15.21 13.50 0.31
N LEU A 685 -15.79 14.49 0.99
CA LEU A 685 -16.43 14.33 2.28
C LEU A 685 -17.87 13.87 2.10
N ASP A 686 -18.30 12.89 2.91
CA ASP A 686 -19.72 12.53 2.98
C ASP A 686 -20.51 13.55 3.83
N ALA A 687 -21.85 13.43 3.83
CA ALA A 687 -22.73 14.36 4.53
C ALA A 687 -22.45 14.45 6.05
N SER A 688 -21.99 13.37 6.68
CA SER A 688 -21.68 13.36 8.11
C SER A 688 -20.38 14.12 8.41
N ALA A 689 -19.37 13.94 7.56
CA ALA A 689 -18.11 14.65 7.65
C ALA A 689 -18.27 16.13 7.30
N ILE A 690 -19.14 16.47 6.34
CA ILE A 690 -19.54 17.84 6.04
C ILE A 690 -20.15 18.51 7.28
N ASP A 691 -21.04 17.83 8.01
CA ASP A 691 -21.61 18.37 9.24
C ASP A 691 -20.56 18.52 10.36
N ALA A 692 -19.57 17.63 10.43
CA ALA A 692 -18.46 17.74 11.38
C ALA A 692 -17.55 18.94 11.11
N VAL A 693 -17.21 19.18 9.84
CA VAL A 693 -16.40 20.33 9.40
C VAL A 693 -17.11 21.63 9.72
N ARG A 694 -18.42 21.71 9.42
CA ARG A 694 -19.27 22.85 9.76
C ARG A 694 -19.22 23.20 11.25
N ARG A 695 -19.14 22.21 12.14
CA ARG A 695 -19.04 22.39 13.61
C ARG A 695 -17.63 22.71 14.12
N GLY A 696 -16.69 23.05 13.24
CA GLY A 696 -15.34 23.50 13.59
C GLY A 696 -14.25 22.42 13.56
N GLY A 697 -14.55 21.17 13.18
CA GLY A 697 -13.53 20.12 13.06
C GLY A 697 -13.17 19.38 14.36
N ARG A 698 -14.14 19.08 15.21
CA ARG A 698 -13.97 18.13 16.33
C ARG A 698 -13.75 16.71 15.79
N ALA A 699 -13.07 15.86 16.55
CA ALA A 699 -12.97 14.43 16.22
C ALA A 699 -14.38 13.82 16.14
N THR A 700 -14.64 13.00 15.13
CA THR A 700 -15.97 12.40 14.86
C THR A 700 -15.82 10.97 14.35
N ASN A 701 -16.95 10.26 14.17
CA ASN A 701 -17.04 8.89 13.68
C ASN A 701 -16.12 7.91 14.45
N PRO A 702 -16.39 7.69 15.75
CA PRO A 702 -15.60 6.79 16.57
C PRO A 702 -15.70 5.34 16.09
N THR A 703 -14.60 4.62 16.21
CA THR A 703 -14.52 3.15 16.17
C THR A 703 -13.80 2.72 17.44
N PRO A 704 -14.43 1.95 18.34
CA PRO A 704 -15.79 1.42 18.25
C PRO A 704 -16.83 2.54 18.15
N ALA A 705 -17.93 2.25 17.46
CA ALA A 705 -19.06 3.14 17.41
C ALA A 705 -19.53 3.44 18.84
N ASN A 706 -20.10 4.62 19.05
CA ASN A 706 -20.63 4.97 20.36
C ASN A 706 -21.74 3.98 20.76
N ALA A 707 -21.65 3.47 22.00
CA ALA A 707 -22.47 2.40 22.56
C ALA A 707 -22.28 0.99 21.93
N GLU A 708 -21.16 0.74 21.23
CA GLU A 708 -20.87 -0.59 20.67
C GLU A 708 -20.62 -1.64 21.77
N GLN A 709 -21.04 -2.89 21.50
CA GLN A 709 -20.87 -4.05 22.37
C GLN A 709 -20.26 -5.20 21.55
N GLY A 710 -19.21 -5.86 22.04
CA GLY A 710 -18.63 -7.05 21.37
C GLY A 710 -17.11 -7.16 21.44
N PHE A 711 -16.52 -7.91 20.50
CA PHE A 711 -15.07 -8.17 20.45
C PHE A 711 -14.29 -6.85 20.44
N PRO A 712 -13.25 -6.69 21.28
CA PRO A 712 -12.54 -5.44 21.37
C PRO A 712 -11.96 -5.05 20.00
N PRO A 713 -12.07 -3.78 19.59
CA PRO A 713 -11.31 -3.33 18.44
C PRO A 713 -9.82 -3.49 18.77
N ILE A 714 -8.96 -3.84 17.81
CA ILE A 714 -7.52 -3.81 18.08
C ILE A 714 -7.05 -2.35 18.36
N LYS A 715 -7.88 -1.34 18.02
CA LYS A 715 -7.56 0.09 18.06
C LYS A 715 -8.80 0.97 18.28
N LEU A 716 -8.71 2.00 19.12
CA LEU A 716 -9.60 3.17 18.98
C LEU A 716 -9.27 3.87 17.66
N ARG A 717 -10.27 4.35 16.93
CA ARG A 717 -10.12 5.16 15.71
C ARG A 717 -11.15 6.26 15.69
N TRP A 718 -10.79 7.38 15.10
CA TRP A 718 -11.71 8.46 14.79
C TRP A 718 -11.43 8.96 13.37
N LEU A 719 -12.39 9.65 12.78
CA LEU A 719 -12.17 10.35 11.53
C LEU A 719 -11.17 11.49 11.79
N PRO A 720 -10.08 11.61 11.01
CA PRO A 720 -9.18 12.74 11.09
C PRO A 720 -9.94 14.03 11.04
N SER A 721 -9.73 14.88 12.05
CA SER A 721 -10.03 16.27 11.88
C SER A 721 -8.99 16.89 10.94
N PRO A 722 -9.44 17.51 9.86
CA PRO A 722 -8.56 18.16 8.89
C PRO A 722 -7.77 19.32 9.51
N VAL A 723 -8.25 19.90 10.61
CA VAL A 723 -7.64 21.06 11.27
C VAL A 723 -6.74 20.69 12.44
N ALA A 724 -6.53 19.40 12.67
CA ALA A 724 -5.74 18.91 13.78
C ALA A 724 -4.24 19.03 13.49
N SER A 725 -3.51 19.72 14.35
CA SER A 725 -2.06 19.56 14.48
C SER A 725 -1.72 18.23 15.16
N TYR A 726 -2.55 17.80 16.11
CA TYR A 726 -2.50 16.53 16.81
C TYR A 726 -3.77 16.37 17.66
N TYR A 727 -3.85 15.28 18.42
CA TYR A 727 -4.96 14.97 19.30
C TYR A 727 -4.48 14.67 20.71
N HIS A 728 -5.29 15.03 21.71
CA HIS A 728 -5.17 14.50 23.07
C HIS A 728 -6.19 13.38 23.25
N ILE A 729 -5.75 12.24 23.76
CA ILE A 729 -6.60 11.07 24.00
C ILE A 729 -6.92 10.97 25.47
N TYR A 730 -8.20 10.84 25.78
CA TYR A 730 -8.69 10.56 27.13
C TYR A 730 -9.46 9.24 27.11
N LEU A 731 -9.18 8.36 28.07
CA LEU A 731 -9.78 7.04 28.20
C LEU A 731 -9.92 6.69 29.69
N GLY A 732 -11.05 6.11 30.07
CA GLY A 732 -11.27 5.60 31.42
C GLY A 732 -12.56 4.79 31.51
N THR A 733 -12.87 4.27 32.69
CA THR A 733 -14.10 3.50 32.96
C THR A 733 -15.21 4.34 33.58
N SER A 734 -14.93 5.62 33.89
CA SER A 734 -15.90 6.60 34.38
C SER A 734 -16.17 7.68 33.35
N ARG A 735 -17.44 7.82 32.94
CA ARG A 735 -17.88 8.86 32.00
C ARG A 735 -17.53 10.27 32.49
N ASP A 736 -17.83 10.56 33.76
CA ASP A 736 -17.68 11.90 34.34
C ASP A 736 -16.20 12.27 34.54
N ALA A 737 -15.35 11.26 34.82
CA ALA A 737 -13.91 11.45 34.90
C ALA A 737 -13.33 11.83 33.53
N VAL A 738 -13.70 11.11 32.47
CA VAL A 738 -13.31 11.43 31.08
C VAL A 738 -13.87 12.77 30.63
N GLU A 739 -15.10 13.13 31.04
CA GLU A 739 -15.72 14.43 30.75
C GLU A 739 -14.93 15.61 31.34
N SER A 740 -14.48 15.48 32.58
CA SER A 740 -13.76 16.54 33.29
C SER A 740 -12.23 16.48 33.11
N ALA A 741 -11.72 15.46 32.43
CA ALA A 741 -10.28 15.22 32.29
C ALA A 741 -9.54 16.35 31.57
N THR A 742 -8.32 16.61 32.04
CA THR A 742 -7.33 17.53 31.45
C THR A 742 -6.03 16.77 31.17
N THR A 743 -5.02 17.39 30.55
CA THR A 743 -3.71 16.74 30.31
C THR A 743 -2.93 16.39 31.58
N LEU A 744 -3.45 16.73 32.76
CA LEU A 744 -2.92 16.35 34.07
C LEU A 744 -3.72 15.23 34.74
N SER A 745 -4.85 14.82 34.16
CA SER A 745 -5.75 13.82 34.72
C SER A 745 -5.24 12.40 34.42
N PRO A 746 -5.52 11.40 35.28
CA PRO A 746 -5.18 10.00 35.05
C PRO A 746 -5.70 9.44 33.72
N GLU A 747 -6.85 9.94 33.27
CA GLU A 747 -7.50 9.52 32.02
C GLU A 747 -6.75 9.99 30.77
N TYR A 748 -5.78 10.91 30.89
CA TYR A 748 -5.01 11.39 29.75
C TYR A 748 -3.95 10.38 29.32
N ILE A 749 -4.21 9.71 28.19
CA ILE A 749 -3.34 8.64 27.68
C ILE A 749 -2.19 9.20 26.84
N GLY A 750 -2.29 10.45 26.41
CA GLY A 750 -1.23 11.15 25.71
C GLY A 750 -1.64 11.76 24.38
N ARG A 751 -0.64 12.35 23.74
CA ARG A 751 -0.74 13.04 22.45
C ARG A 751 -0.50 12.07 21.29
N THR A 752 -1.23 12.25 20.19
CA THR A 752 -0.97 11.53 18.93
C THR A 752 -1.22 12.40 17.71
N SER A 753 -0.48 12.16 16.61
CA SER A 753 -0.77 12.73 15.29
C SER A 753 -1.52 11.76 14.37
N VAL A 754 -1.62 10.47 14.73
CA VAL A 754 -2.38 9.46 13.99
C VAL A 754 -3.80 9.34 14.57
N THR A 755 -4.78 8.99 13.74
CA THR A 755 -6.20 8.94 14.11
C THR A 755 -6.66 7.58 14.64
N TYR A 756 -5.70 6.85 15.18
CA TYR A 756 -5.95 5.59 15.85
C TYR A 756 -4.98 5.43 17.00
N ARG A 757 -5.37 4.60 17.98
CA ARG A 757 -4.45 4.11 18.99
C ARG A 757 -4.81 2.71 19.40
N SER A 758 -3.81 1.84 19.40
CA SER A 758 -3.95 0.48 19.93
C SER A 758 -3.98 0.53 21.45
N PHE A 759 -4.82 -0.32 22.02
CA PHE A 759 -4.92 -0.55 23.44
C PHE A 759 -5.13 -2.04 23.67
N ASP A 760 -4.63 -2.51 24.79
CA ASP A 760 -5.06 -3.78 25.36
C ASP A 760 -6.30 -3.51 26.20
N TRP A 761 -7.33 -4.33 25.98
CA TRP A 761 -8.64 -4.10 26.55
C TRP A 761 -8.94 -5.16 27.61
N TYR A 762 -9.35 -4.72 28.80
CA TYR A 762 -9.89 -5.64 29.79
C TYR A 762 -11.18 -6.26 29.26
N PRO A 763 -11.39 -7.57 29.43
CA PRO A 763 -12.64 -8.22 29.03
C PRO A 763 -13.83 -7.69 29.84
N GLU A 764 -15.03 -7.77 29.26
CA GLU A 764 -16.30 -7.42 29.93
C GLU A 764 -16.33 -6.02 30.57
N THR A 765 -15.52 -5.09 30.05
CA THR A 765 -15.31 -3.76 30.63
C THR A 765 -15.92 -2.68 29.75
N GLN A 766 -16.64 -1.75 30.36
CA GLN A 766 -17.15 -0.56 29.67
C GLN A 766 -16.12 0.58 29.76
N TYR A 767 -15.71 1.07 28.59
CA TYR A 767 -14.79 2.19 28.47
C TYR A 767 -15.50 3.43 27.94
N PHE A 768 -15.16 4.58 28.49
CA PHE A 768 -15.49 5.91 28.01
C PHE A 768 -14.23 6.57 27.47
N TRP A 769 -14.35 7.29 26.36
CA TRP A 769 -13.22 7.95 25.74
C TRP A 769 -13.61 9.21 25.01
N ARG A 770 -12.66 10.13 24.88
CA ARG A 770 -12.80 11.42 24.21
C ARG A 770 -11.51 11.76 23.48
N ILE A 771 -11.66 12.41 22.34
CA ILE A 771 -10.53 12.92 21.55
C ILE A 771 -10.64 14.43 21.44
N ASP A 772 -9.71 15.15 22.07
CA ASP A 772 -9.63 16.60 21.88
C ASP A 772 -8.75 16.89 20.66
N THR A 773 -9.30 17.64 19.71
CA THR A 773 -8.57 18.09 18.52
C THR A 773 -7.72 19.29 18.89
N VAL A 774 -6.40 19.19 18.81
CA VAL A 774 -5.50 20.32 19.01
C VAL A 774 -5.16 20.93 17.67
N THR A 775 -5.40 22.23 17.53
CA THR A 775 -5.14 23.05 16.36
C THR A 775 -4.01 24.05 16.67
N PRO A 776 -3.45 24.77 15.67
CA PRO A 776 -2.48 25.84 15.94
C PRO A 776 -3.05 26.99 16.80
N THR A 777 -4.38 27.15 16.82
CA THR A 777 -5.09 28.25 17.48
C THR A 777 -5.71 27.87 18.83
N GLY A 778 -5.78 26.57 19.17
CA GLY A 778 -6.36 26.14 20.44
C GLY A 778 -6.66 24.64 20.51
N THR A 779 -7.37 24.22 21.56
CA THR A 779 -7.83 22.82 21.71
C THR A 779 -9.35 22.79 21.68
N LEU A 780 -9.90 22.01 20.74
CA LEU A 780 -11.32 21.74 20.64
C LEU A 780 -11.63 20.45 21.40
N THR A 781 -12.34 20.55 22.53
CA THR A 781 -12.73 19.38 23.33
C THR A 781 -13.66 18.45 22.52
N GLY A 782 -13.39 17.14 22.55
CA GLY A 782 -14.17 16.15 21.82
C GLY A 782 -15.53 15.82 22.42
N ASP A 783 -16.35 15.09 21.68
CA ASP A 783 -17.52 14.39 22.24
C ASP A 783 -17.06 13.14 23.01
N ILE A 784 -17.85 12.72 24.01
CA ILE A 784 -17.58 11.50 24.79
C ILE A 784 -18.28 10.31 24.14
N TRP A 785 -17.51 9.27 23.87
CA TRP A 785 -17.98 7.99 23.33
C TRP A 785 -17.74 6.87 24.33
N HIS A 786 -18.45 5.76 24.16
CA HIS A 786 -18.25 4.57 24.99
C HIS A 786 -18.48 3.27 24.23
N PHE A 787 -17.91 2.18 24.74
CA PHE A 787 -18.14 0.82 24.23
C PHE A 787 -17.90 -0.21 25.35
N THR A 788 -18.33 -1.46 25.13
CA THR A 788 -18.16 -2.57 26.10
C THR A 788 -17.48 -3.77 25.44
N THR A 789 -16.38 -4.25 26.03
CA THR A 789 -15.55 -5.35 25.51
C THR A 789 -16.17 -6.72 25.83
N SER A 790 -15.89 -7.73 25.00
CA SER A 790 -16.25 -9.13 25.27
C SER A 790 -15.14 -9.89 26.01
N ASN A 791 -15.36 -11.16 26.32
CA ASN A 791 -14.47 -12.03 27.11
C ASN A 791 -13.12 -12.45 26.46
N GLY A 792 -12.70 -11.88 25.32
CA GLY A 792 -11.36 -12.11 24.73
C GLY A 792 -11.14 -13.39 23.89
N THR A 793 -12.16 -14.22 23.62
CA THR A 793 -12.03 -15.44 22.79
C THR A 793 -12.26 -15.18 21.29
N GLY A 794 -11.59 -15.88 20.37
CA GLY A 794 -12.00 -15.90 18.95
C GLY A 794 -10.93 -16.15 17.87
N ALA A 795 -9.63 -16.26 18.20
CA ALA A 795 -8.57 -16.55 17.23
C ALA A 795 -7.25 -17.05 17.88
N LEU A 796 -6.34 -17.61 17.08
CA LEU A 796 -4.91 -17.84 17.40
C LEU A 796 -4.02 -17.03 16.45
N THR A 797 -2.83 -16.65 16.91
CA THR A 797 -1.80 -15.96 16.12
C THR A 797 -1.12 -16.96 15.17
N ARG A 798 -0.89 -16.61 13.91
CA ARG A 798 -0.17 -17.40 12.91
C ARG A 798 1.01 -16.61 12.34
N GLU A 799 2.21 -17.17 12.41
CA GLU A 799 3.47 -16.57 11.95
C GLU A 799 4.13 -17.49 10.93
N ILE A 800 4.76 -16.92 9.89
CA ILE A 800 5.21 -17.68 8.71
C ILE A 800 6.62 -17.24 8.28
N TRP A 801 7.47 -18.23 7.98
CA TRP A 801 8.82 -18.08 7.43
C TRP A 801 8.87 -18.81 6.08
N THR A 802 9.12 -18.07 4.99
CA THR A 802 9.17 -18.60 3.62
C THR A 802 10.60 -18.78 3.12
N GLY A 803 10.81 -19.62 2.11
CA GLY A 803 12.12 -19.87 1.49
C GLY A 803 13.00 -20.80 2.33
N LEU A 804 12.38 -21.70 3.09
CA LEU A 804 13.05 -22.66 3.96
C LEU A 804 13.15 -24.02 3.26
N PRO A 805 14.35 -24.50 2.90
CA PRO A 805 14.52 -25.85 2.36
C PRO A 805 14.29 -26.91 3.43
N GLY A 806 13.97 -28.14 3.00
CA GLY A 806 13.78 -29.31 3.87
C GLY A 806 12.32 -29.49 4.33
N SER A 807 12.00 -30.63 4.94
CA SER A 807 10.64 -30.97 5.37
C SER A 807 10.52 -31.14 6.88
N SER A 808 11.59 -30.93 7.65
CA SER A 808 11.61 -31.11 9.11
C SER A 808 11.30 -29.83 9.87
N VAL A 809 10.57 -29.92 10.98
CA VAL A 809 10.45 -28.81 11.97
C VAL A 809 11.82 -28.34 12.46
N ASP A 810 12.85 -29.18 12.43
CA ASP A 810 14.23 -28.77 12.71
C ASP A 810 14.76 -27.75 11.69
N ASP A 811 14.34 -27.81 10.43
CA ASP A 811 14.71 -26.84 9.40
C ASP A 811 14.09 -25.47 9.69
N LEU A 812 12.88 -25.44 10.26
CA LEU A 812 12.24 -24.21 10.75
C LEU A 812 12.95 -23.68 12.00
N THR A 813 13.16 -24.51 13.00
CA THR A 813 13.68 -24.06 14.31
C THR A 813 15.17 -23.69 14.29
N SER A 814 15.94 -24.24 13.34
CA SER A 814 17.34 -23.87 13.10
C SER A 814 17.51 -22.68 12.14
N TYR A 815 16.43 -22.17 11.54
CA TYR A 815 16.50 -21.06 10.62
C TYR A 815 16.89 -19.75 11.32
N ILE A 816 17.78 -18.97 10.71
CA ILE A 816 18.38 -17.79 11.34
C ILE A 816 17.37 -16.70 11.74
N LEU A 817 16.21 -16.63 11.07
CA LEU A 817 15.15 -15.66 11.37
C LEU A 817 14.12 -16.19 12.38
N TYR A 818 14.13 -17.49 12.68
CA TYR A 818 13.28 -18.08 13.71
C TYR A 818 13.92 -17.87 15.09
N PRO A 819 13.14 -17.57 16.16
CA PRO A 819 11.68 -17.40 16.21
C PRO A 819 11.18 -15.94 16.03
N ASN A 820 12.07 -14.98 15.79
CA ASN A 820 11.79 -13.56 16.09
C ASN A 820 11.42 -12.70 14.87
N ILE A 821 11.72 -13.14 13.66
CA ILE A 821 11.52 -12.35 12.44
C ILE A 821 10.69 -13.16 11.43
N PRO A 822 9.38 -13.36 11.67
CA PRO A 822 8.50 -13.94 10.68
C PRO A 822 8.35 -13.00 9.47
N ILE A 823 8.25 -13.58 8.28
CA ILE A 823 8.07 -12.84 7.03
C ILE A 823 6.61 -12.38 6.88
N ARG A 824 5.66 -13.12 7.46
CA ARG A 824 4.23 -12.79 7.46
C ARG A 824 3.58 -13.13 8.81
N ASN A 825 2.59 -12.32 9.21
CA ASN A 825 1.75 -12.52 10.39
C ASN A 825 0.27 -12.57 9.97
N GLY A 826 -0.52 -13.41 10.65
CA GLY A 826 -1.95 -13.59 10.43
C GLY A 826 -2.65 -14.17 11.66
N ALA A 827 -3.91 -14.58 11.49
CA ALA A 827 -4.70 -15.22 12.55
C ALA A 827 -5.60 -16.32 12.00
N VAL A 828 -5.90 -17.33 12.81
CA VAL A 828 -6.84 -18.42 12.48
C VAL A 828 -7.98 -18.45 13.51
N ARG A 829 -9.22 -18.67 13.06
CA ARG A 829 -10.43 -18.64 13.93
C ARG A 829 -10.76 -19.99 14.54
N THR A 830 -10.14 -21.05 14.07
CA THR A 830 -10.10 -22.38 14.69
C THR A 830 -8.64 -22.82 14.70
N PHE A 831 -8.27 -23.86 15.44
CA PHE A 831 -6.89 -24.35 15.43
C PHE A 831 -6.59 -25.17 14.15
N GLN A 832 -6.70 -24.53 12.99
CA GLN A 832 -6.50 -25.09 11.66
C GLN A 832 -5.89 -24.04 10.72
N ALA A 833 -4.84 -24.42 10.01
CA ALA A 833 -4.20 -23.59 9.00
C ALA A 833 -5.01 -23.62 7.68
N PRO A 834 -4.90 -22.57 6.84
CA PRO A 834 -5.34 -22.64 5.44
C PRO A 834 -4.63 -23.79 4.72
N SER A 835 -5.33 -24.47 3.81
CA SER A 835 -4.73 -25.51 2.97
C SER A 835 -4.13 -24.93 1.68
N ASN A 836 -3.08 -25.57 1.15
CA ASN A 836 -2.39 -25.15 -0.08
C ASN A 836 -1.96 -23.68 -0.05
N TYR A 837 -1.43 -23.23 1.09
CA TYR A 837 -0.97 -21.89 1.33
C TYR A 837 0.31 -21.55 0.54
N ALA A 838 1.35 -22.41 0.59
CA ALA A 838 2.65 -22.17 -0.06
C ALA A 838 3.54 -23.42 -0.03
N ASP A 839 4.62 -23.44 -0.81
CA ASP A 839 5.69 -24.44 -0.70
C ASP A 839 6.91 -23.87 0.06
N SER A 840 7.76 -24.76 0.58
CA SER A 840 9.07 -24.44 1.19
C SER A 840 8.97 -23.36 2.27
N TYR A 841 8.06 -23.55 3.21
CA TYR A 841 7.81 -22.63 4.31
C TYR A 841 7.74 -23.36 5.65
N GLY A 842 7.82 -22.59 6.73
CA GLY A 842 7.50 -23.06 8.07
C GLY A 842 6.58 -22.07 8.75
N GLN A 843 5.74 -22.57 9.65
CA GLN A 843 4.77 -21.75 10.37
C GLN A 843 4.72 -22.09 11.86
N ARG A 844 4.33 -21.10 12.64
CA ARG A 844 3.95 -21.22 14.04
C ARG A 844 2.53 -20.72 14.22
N ILE A 845 1.63 -21.56 14.70
CA ILE A 845 0.29 -21.16 15.14
C ILE A 845 0.26 -21.26 16.67
N HIS A 846 -0.04 -20.16 17.37
CA HIS A 846 0.07 -20.12 18.82
C HIS A 846 -0.84 -19.08 19.48
N GLY A 847 -1.05 -19.26 20.79
CA GLY A 847 -1.95 -18.46 21.60
C GLY A 847 -2.32 -19.22 22.87
N TYR A 848 -3.52 -18.99 23.37
CA TYR A 848 -4.03 -19.65 24.58
C TYR A 848 -5.25 -20.49 24.27
N ILE A 849 -5.37 -21.64 24.91
CA ILE A 849 -6.62 -22.40 25.01
C ILE A 849 -7.30 -22.12 26.35
N ILE A 850 -8.62 -22.06 26.33
CA ILE A 850 -9.47 -21.88 27.51
C ILE A 850 -10.43 -23.07 27.56
N PRO A 851 -10.14 -24.11 28.38
CA PRO A 851 -11.00 -25.27 28.50
C PRO A 851 -12.38 -24.87 29.04
N PRO A 852 -13.49 -25.32 28.44
CA PRO A 852 -14.82 -25.06 29.00
C PRO A 852 -15.17 -25.96 30.20
N LEU A 853 -14.47 -27.09 30.37
CA LEU A 853 -14.70 -28.06 31.43
C LEU A 853 -13.38 -28.42 32.12
N THR A 854 -13.44 -28.73 33.42
CA THR A 854 -12.29 -29.25 34.16
C THR A 854 -12.22 -30.76 33.96
N GLY A 855 -11.06 -31.27 33.55
CA GLY A 855 -10.91 -32.71 33.33
C GLY A 855 -9.75 -33.07 32.40
N PRO A 856 -9.62 -34.36 32.05
CA PRO A 856 -8.59 -34.83 31.14
C PRO A 856 -8.96 -34.50 29.68
N TYR A 857 -8.08 -33.77 29.00
CA TYR A 857 -8.13 -33.49 27.57
C TYR A 857 -7.07 -34.30 26.82
N THR A 858 -7.46 -34.92 25.71
CA THR A 858 -6.53 -35.53 24.75
C THR A 858 -6.44 -34.65 23.51
N PHE A 859 -5.23 -34.29 23.10
CA PHE A 859 -4.96 -33.48 21.91
C PHE A 859 -4.52 -34.36 20.73
N TYR A 860 -4.84 -33.89 19.53
CA TYR A 860 -4.54 -34.55 18.27
C TYR A 860 -4.01 -33.50 17.28
N ILE A 861 -3.02 -33.87 16.48
CA ILE A 861 -2.48 -33.03 15.41
C ILE A 861 -2.50 -33.80 14.10
N ALA A 862 -2.80 -33.13 12.99
CA ALA A 862 -2.69 -33.67 11.63
C ALA A 862 -2.10 -32.57 10.75
N ALA A 863 -1.08 -32.92 9.96
CA ALA A 863 -0.35 -31.98 9.13
C ALA A 863 0.18 -32.66 7.86
N ASP A 864 0.48 -31.87 6.83
CA ASP A 864 1.40 -32.31 5.78
C ASP A 864 2.85 -32.24 6.31
N ASP A 865 3.76 -33.00 5.71
CA ASP A 865 5.16 -33.10 6.15
C ASP A 865 5.31 -33.30 7.68
N THR A 866 6.01 -32.40 8.38
CA THR A 866 6.28 -32.53 9.82
C THR A 866 5.68 -31.41 10.64
N ALA A 867 5.13 -31.77 11.80
CA ALA A 867 4.57 -30.81 12.74
C ALA A 867 4.75 -31.24 14.20
N GLN A 868 4.85 -30.27 15.09
CA GLN A 868 5.00 -30.47 16.53
C GLN A 868 3.98 -29.63 17.30
N LEU A 869 3.23 -30.24 18.21
CA LEU A 869 2.28 -29.58 19.10
C LEU A 869 2.86 -29.48 20.51
N HIS A 870 2.97 -28.26 21.00
CA HIS A 870 3.44 -27.94 22.34
C HIS A 870 2.32 -27.33 23.18
N LEU A 871 2.25 -27.74 24.44
CA LEU A 871 1.33 -27.20 25.44
C LEU A 871 2.08 -26.89 26.73
N SER A 872 1.77 -25.73 27.29
CA SER A 872 2.27 -25.28 28.59
C SER A 872 1.39 -25.76 29.75
N THR A 873 1.99 -25.92 30.92
CA THR A 873 1.29 -26.24 32.17
C THR A 873 0.44 -25.09 32.69
N ASP A 874 0.64 -23.88 32.15
CA ASP A 874 -0.07 -22.64 32.43
C ASP A 874 -0.02 -21.75 31.17
N GLN A 875 -0.23 -20.45 31.32
CA GLN A 875 -0.17 -19.53 30.18
C GLN A 875 1.25 -19.04 29.87
N ASP A 876 2.26 -19.34 30.69
CA ASP A 876 3.62 -18.93 30.38
C ASP A 876 4.19 -19.83 29.25
N PRO A 877 4.58 -19.26 28.09
CA PRO A 877 5.22 -20.03 27.02
C PRO A 877 6.50 -20.74 27.46
N ALA A 878 7.18 -20.28 28.52
CA ALA A 878 8.39 -20.89 29.05
C ALA A 878 8.16 -22.28 29.65
N ASN A 879 6.92 -22.59 30.06
CA ASN A 879 6.55 -23.88 30.65
C ASN A 879 6.01 -24.89 29.62
N THR A 880 6.24 -24.64 28.32
CA THR A 880 5.75 -25.49 27.23
C THR A 880 6.51 -26.81 27.10
N SER A 881 5.80 -27.87 26.75
CA SER A 881 6.34 -29.21 26.48
C SER A 881 5.71 -29.79 25.21
N LEU A 882 6.47 -30.61 24.47
CA LEU A 882 5.94 -31.33 23.31
C LEU A 882 4.93 -32.39 23.77
N ILE A 883 3.72 -32.36 23.21
CA ILE A 883 2.62 -33.26 23.61
C ILE A 883 2.13 -34.17 22.48
N ALA A 884 2.37 -33.80 21.21
CA ALA A 884 2.06 -34.63 20.03
C ALA A 884 2.90 -34.16 18.83
N GLU A 885 3.15 -35.04 17.86
CA GLU A 885 3.89 -34.72 16.64
C GLU A 885 3.47 -35.55 15.43
N VAL A 886 3.72 -35.02 14.24
CA VAL A 886 3.66 -35.69 12.92
C VAL A 886 5.07 -35.68 12.35
N THR A 887 5.57 -36.85 11.96
CA THR A 887 6.97 -37.03 11.55
C THR A 887 7.18 -37.24 10.05
N SER A 888 6.12 -37.43 9.27
CA SER A 888 6.21 -37.54 7.81
C SER A 888 5.10 -36.88 7.01
N LEU A 889 3.82 -37.20 7.25
CA LEU A 889 2.62 -36.50 6.74
C LEU A 889 1.37 -37.28 7.12
N THR A 890 0.24 -36.59 7.15
CA THR A 890 -1.11 -37.18 7.24
C THR A 890 -1.98 -36.61 6.12
N THR A 891 -3.19 -37.14 5.93
CA THR A 891 -4.20 -36.43 5.11
C THR A 891 -4.96 -35.41 5.98
N PRO A 892 -5.56 -34.35 5.40
CA PRO A 892 -6.29 -33.35 6.17
C PRO A 892 -7.29 -33.94 7.19
N GLU A 893 -7.16 -33.50 8.44
CA GLU A 893 -7.98 -33.93 9.60
C GLU A 893 -7.92 -35.43 9.93
N ASN A 894 -6.93 -36.17 9.42
CA ASN A 894 -6.72 -37.58 9.77
C ASN A 894 -5.92 -37.71 11.08
N PHE A 895 -6.62 -37.71 12.21
CA PHE A 895 -6.02 -37.85 13.54
C PHE A 895 -5.76 -39.29 14.00
N ASP A 896 -6.04 -40.29 13.16
CA ASP A 896 -5.93 -41.73 13.49
C ASP A 896 -5.03 -42.48 12.49
N ASP A 897 -4.05 -41.79 11.88
CA ASP A 897 -3.09 -42.42 10.99
C ASP A 897 -2.23 -43.47 11.72
N ALA A 898 -2.28 -44.71 11.22
CA ALA A 898 -1.55 -45.83 11.80
C ALA A 898 -0.01 -45.70 11.68
N PHE A 899 0.48 -44.84 10.79
CA PHE A 899 1.89 -44.57 10.60
C PHE A 899 2.43 -43.42 11.47
N GLU A 900 1.54 -42.62 12.07
CA GLU A 900 1.88 -41.49 12.95
C GLU A 900 1.31 -41.72 14.37
N PRO A 901 1.85 -42.68 15.15
CA PRO A 901 1.33 -43.00 16.48
C PRO A 901 1.53 -41.86 17.50
N ALA A 902 2.43 -40.91 17.22
CA ALA A 902 2.76 -39.79 18.09
C ALA A 902 1.87 -38.55 17.87
N GLN A 903 0.93 -38.60 16.92
CA GLN A 903 0.04 -37.48 16.61
C GLN A 903 -1.07 -37.27 17.65
N THR A 904 -1.10 -38.10 18.70
CA THR A 904 -2.06 -38.05 19.81
C THR A 904 -1.34 -37.93 21.14
N SER A 905 -1.77 -37.01 22.00
CA SER A 905 -1.20 -36.83 23.33
C SER A 905 -1.70 -37.86 24.34
N ASP A 906 -0.98 -38.03 25.45
CA ASP A 906 -1.59 -38.57 26.67
C ASP A 906 -2.71 -37.63 27.19
N PRO A 907 -3.66 -38.10 28.00
CA PRO A 907 -4.65 -37.22 28.61
C PRO A 907 -4.02 -36.22 29.60
N ILE A 908 -4.23 -34.92 29.36
CA ILE A 908 -3.68 -33.81 30.15
C ILE A 908 -4.82 -33.17 30.95
N HIS A 909 -4.65 -33.01 32.26
CA HIS A 909 -5.68 -32.41 33.10
C HIS A 909 -5.67 -30.89 33.01
N LEU A 910 -6.75 -30.30 32.51
CA LEU A 910 -6.91 -28.86 32.40
C LEU A 910 -8.07 -28.39 33.29
N THR A 911 -7.99 -27.15 33.76
CA THR A 911 -9.02 -26.51 34.60
C THR A 911 -9.90 -25.60 33.75
N ALA A 912 -11.22 -25.71 33.90
CA ALA A 912 -12.17 -24.85 33.19
C ALA A 912 -11.86 -23.36 33.41
N GLY A 913 -11.93 -22.58 32.33
CA GLY A 913 -11.71 -21.13 32.37
C GLY A 913 -10.25 -20.68 32.54
N ARG A 914 -9.31 -21.60 32.81
CA ARG A 914 -7.88 -21.28 32.91
C ARG A 914 -7.23 -21.24 31.53
N ARG A 915 -6.34 -20.27 31.31
CA ARG A 915 -5.55 -20.16 30.07
C ARG A 915 -4.35 -21.08 30.10
N TYR A 916 -4.09 -21.76 28.98
CA TYR A 916 -2.88 -22.54 28.77
C TYR A 916 -2.26 -22.16 27.43
N TYR A 917 -0.97 -21.83 27.41
CA TYR A 917 -0.28 -21.50 26.17
C TYR A 917 -0.14 -22.76 25.31
N ILE A 918 -0.50 -22.66 24.03
CA ILE A 918 -0.41 -23.74 23.06
C ILE A 918 0.27 -23.24 21.79
N SER A 919 1.09 -24.08 21.16
CA SER A 919 1.77 -23.76 19.90
C SER A 919 1.92 -24.99 19.02
N ALA A 920 1.55 -24.86 17.75
CA ALA A 920 1.87 -25.82 16.71
C ALA A 920 2.96 -25.25 15.79
N LEU A 921 4.06 -25.98 15.64
CA LEU A 921 5.11 -25.74 14.66
C LEU A 921 4.88 -26.68 13.47
N HIS A 922 5.05 -26.19 12.25
CA HIS A 922 4.87 -26.98 11.03
C HIS A 922 5.87 -26.57 9.98
N LYS A 923 6.49 -27.55 9.31
CA LYS A 923 7.37 -27.35 8.18
C LYS A 923 6.76 -28.02 6.96
N GLU A 924 6.63 -27.25 5.90
CA GLU A 924 6.18 -27.68 4.58
C GLU A 924 7.33 -27.58 3.58
N ASP A 925 7.58 -28.63 2.80
CA ASP A 925 8.54 -28.66 1.70
C ASP A 925 7.87 -28.40 0.34
N THR A 926 7.00 -29.31 -0.12
CA THR A 926 6.34 -29.22 -1.43
C THR A 926 4.99 -29.93 -1.45
N GLN A 927 4.06 -29.42 -2.26
CA GLN A 927 2.72 -29.95 -2.57
C GLN A 927 1.59 -29.34 -1.73
N ALA A 928 0.87 -30.15 -0.95
CA ALA A 928 -0.48 -29.81 -0.50
C ALA A 928 -0.54 -29.58 1.01
N ASP A 929 -0.09 -28.42 1.44
CA ASP A 929 0.07 -28.13 2.86
C ASP A 929 -1.25 -28.07 3.63
N HIS A 930 -1.24 -28.58 4.86
CA HIS A 930 -2.30 -28.40 5.84
C HIS A 930 -1.78 -28.60 7.26
N LEU A 931 -2.50 -28.06 8.24
CA LEU A 931 -2.26 -28.29 9.66
C LEU A 931 -3.58 -28.13 10.42
N SER A 932 -3.90 -29.06 11.31
CA SER A 932 -5.09 -29.01 12.16
C SER A 932 -4.82 -29.61 13.53
N VAL A 933 -5.39 -29.02 14.58
CA VAL A 933 -5.29 -29.49 15.95
C VAL A 933 -6.69 -29.67 16.53
N ALA A 934 -6.94 -30.87 17.05
CA ALA A 934 -8.20 -31.24 17.69
C ALA A 934 -7.98 -31.59 19.16
N TRP A 935 -9.06 -31.55 19.94
CA TRP A 935 -9.09 -32.00 21.32
C TRP A 935 -10.29 -32.89 21.60
N LYS A 936 -10.24 -33.63 22.71
CA LYS A 936 -11.34 -34.45 23.22
C LYS A 936 -11.36 -34.44 24.74
N HIS A 937 -12.54 -34.33 25.32
CA HIS A 937 -12.83 -34.50 26.76
C HIS A 937 -13.93 -35.56 26.91
N PRO A 938 -14.11 -36.26 28.05
CA PRO A 938 -15.21 -37.21 28.24
C PRO A 938 -16.60 -36.70 27.82
N ASP A 939 -16.86 -35.40 28.04
CA ASP A 939 -18.12 -34.72 27.70
C ASP A 939 -18.05 -33.84 26.44
N ILE A 940 -16.90 -33.81 25.75
CA ILE A 940 -16.71 -33.03 24.51
C ILE A 940 -16.22 -34.00 23.42
N PRO A 941 -16.98 -34.22 22.34
CA PRO A 941 -16.54 -35.10 21.25
C PRO A 941 -15.25 -34.56 20.63
N ARG A 942 -14.48 -35.45 19.97
CA ARG A 942 -13.27 -35.02 19.25
C ARG A 942 -13.67 -34.00 18.19
N GLN A 943 -13.09 -32.81 18.27
CA GLN A 943 -13.34 -31.71 17.35
C GLN A 943 -12.10 -30.82 17.27
N ILE A 944 -11.95 -30.13 16.13
CA ILE A 944 -10.99 -29.04 15.99
C ILE A 944 -11.32 -27.98 17.04
N ILE A 945 -10.29 -27.44 17.70
CA ILE A 945 -10.50 -26.51 18.80
C ILE A 945 -11.19 -25.23 18.26
N PRO A 946 -12.41 -24.91 18.72
CA PRO A 946 -13.22 -23.86 18.10
C PRO A 946 -12.88 -22.47 18.65
N ALA A 947 -13.36 -21.43 17.96
CA ALA A 947 -13.04 -20.02 18.20
C ALA A 947 -13.30 -19.57 19.65
N GLU A 948 -14.39 -20.04 20.25
CA GLU A 948 -14.83 -19.71 21.61
C GLU A 948 -13.92 -20.26 22.72
N HIS A 949 -12.93 -21.09 22.37
CA HIS A 949 -11.99 -21.70 23.32
C HIS A 949 -10.54 -21.36 23.05
N ILE A 950 -10.27 -20.39 22.16
CA ILE A 950 -8.93 -19.94 21.80
C ILE A 950 -8.81 -18.42 21.89
N MET A 951 -7.61 -17.95 22.21
CA MET A 951 -7.26 -16.54 22.35
C MET A 951 -5.89 -16.29 21.71
N PRO A 952 -5.67 -15.16 21.00
CA PRO A 952 -4.42 -14.90 20.31
C PRO A 952 -3.23 -14.75 21.28
N TYR A 953 -2.03 -15.07 20.82
CA TYR A 953 -0.81 -14.76 21.57
C TYR A 953 -0.53 -13.26 21.50
N LEU A 954 -0.47 -12.61 22.66
CA LEU A 954 -0.16 -11.19 22.82
C LEU A 954 1.17 -11.06 23.58
N PRO A 955 2.28 -10.74 22.89
CA PRO A 955 3.58 -10.59 23.53
C PRO A 955 3.54 -9.47 24.58
N GLY A 956 3.86 -9.79 25.83
CA GLY A 956 3.84 -8.81 26.93
C GLY A 956 2.45 -8.53 27.51
N PHE A 957 1.44 -9.36 27.21
CA PHE A 957 0.17 -9.30 27.92
C PHE A 957 0.33 -9.79 29.36
N ASN A 958 0.35 -8.83 30.26
CA ASN A 958 0.17 -8.97 31.69
C ASN A 958 -1.16 -8.28 32.00
N ALA A 959 -2.12 -8.98 32.60
CA ALA A 959 -3.28 -8.27 33.10
C ALA A 959 -2.87 -7.59 34.40
N ALA A 960 -3.21 -6.31 34.56
CA ALA A 960 -3.04 -5.68 35.86
C ALA A 960 -3.73 -6.55 36.93
N PRO A 961 -3.11 -6.72 38.11
CA PRO A 961 -3.76 -7.39 39.22
C PRO A 961 -5.06 -6.66 39.53
N TYR A 962 -6.08 -7.38 39.99
CA TYR A 962 -7.38 -6.77 40.32
C TYR A 962 -7.84 -7.19 41.71
N PHE A 963 -8.57 -6.31 42.39
CA PHE A 963 -9.28 -6.68 43.61
C PHE A 963 -10.56 -7.46 43.30
N THR A 964 -10.77 -8.56 44.01
CA THR A 964 -11.94 -9.45 43.88
C THR A 964 -13.26 -8.82 44.37
N ALA A 965 -13.18 -7.65 45.02
CA ALA A 965 -14.31 -6.86 45.45
C ALA A 965 -13.91 -5.38 45.52
N ASP A 966 -14.81 -4.48 45.09
CA ASP A 966 -14.70 -3.03 45.29
C ASP A 966 -16.07 -2.47 45.70
N PRO A 967 -16.25 -1.90 46.91
CA PRO A 967 -15.24 -1.73 47.97
C PRO A 967 -14.97 -3.04 48.75
N ILE A 968 -13.75 -3.16 49.30
CA ILE A 968 -13.40 -4.20 50.28
C ILE A 968 -13.88 -3.75 51.67
N THR A 969 -14.56 -4.64 52.39
CA THR A 969 -14.93 -4.41 53.79
C THR A 969 -14.16 -5.38 54.69
N ALA A 970 -13.26 -4.87 55.53
CA ALA A 970 -12.53 -5.68 56.49
C ALA A 970 -13.24 -5.74 57.85
N ALA A 971 -12.73 -6.60 58.73
CA ALA A 971 -13.26 -6.74 60.09
C ALA A 971 -13.18 -5.41 60.85
N PRO A 972 -14.15 -5.11 61.74
CA PRO A 972 -14.13 -3.87 62.51
C PRO A 972 -12.91 -3.81 63.45
N ALA A 973 -12.31 -2.62 63.53
CA ALA A 973 -11.29 -2.28 64.52
C ALA A 973 -11.93 -1.72 65.80
N THR A 974 -11.15 -1.62 66.87
CA THR A 974 -11.57 -0.99 68.13
C THR A 974 -10.56 0.08 68.50
N GLU A 975 -11.05 1.26 68.87
CA GLU A 975 -10.24 2.38 69.34
C GLU A 975 -9.24 1.95 70.43
N ALA A 976 -8.01 2.48 70.35
CA ALA A 976 -6.90 2.23 71.26
C ALA A 976 -6.48 0.75 71.41
N GLN A 977 -6.92 -0.14 70.51
CA GLN A 977 -6.46 -1.52 70.43
C GLN A 977 -5.66 -1.76 69.14
N PRO A 978 -4.60 -2.59 69.19
CA PRO A 978 -3.91 -3.03 67.98
C PRO A 978 -4.89 -3.74 67.03
N TYR A 979 -4.89 -3.31 65.77
CA TYR A 979 -5.64 -3.94 64.68
C TYR A 979 -4.67 -4.73 63.80
N THR A 980 -5.05 -5.98 63.47
CA THR A 980 -4.31 -6.86 62.56
C THR A 980 -5.27 -7.58 61.63
N ALA A 981 -5.04 -7.51 60.32
CA ALA A 981 -5.80 -8.22 59.30
C ALA A 981 -4.93 -8.45 58.04
N SER A 982 -5.48 -9.09 57.01
CA SER A 982 -4.80 -9.28 55.72
C SER A 982 -5.77 -9.05 54.57
N ILE A 983 -5.25 -8.45 53.50
CA ILE A 983 -5.90 -8.29 52.19
C ILE A 983 -5.19 -9.11 51.10
N ALA A 984 -4.21 -9.95 51.45
CA ALA A 984 -3.42 -10.71 50.49
C ALA A 984 -4.27 -11.59 49.56
N ASP A 985 -5.34 -12.19 50.09
CA ASP A 985 -6.25 -13.07 49.33
C ASP A 985 -7.39 -12.30 48.64
N THR A 986 -7.41 -10.97 48.74
CA THR A 986 -8.48 -10.14 48.17
C THR A 986 -8.16 -9.60 46.79
N ALA A 987 -6.92 -9.77 46.33
CA ALA A 987 -6.51 -9.48 44.96
C ALA A 987 -6.12 -10.77 44.24
N ALA A 988 -6.35 -10.78 42.94
CA ALA A 988 -5.97 -11.86 42.06
C ALA A 988 -5.26 -11.27 40.83
N ASP A 989 -4.43 -12.11 40.23
CA ASP A 989 -3.81 -11.86 38.95
C ASP A 989 -4.18 -13.03 38.04
N ASP A 990 -4.48 -12.75 36.77
CA ASP A 990 -4.76 -13.80 35.81
C ASP A 990 -3.48 -14.58 35.42
N LEU A 991 -2.30 -14.01 35.73
CA LEU A 991 -1.00 -14.65 35.84
C LEU A 991 -0.79 -15.28 37.23
N GLY A 992 -1.09 -16.59 37.34
CA GLY A 992 -0.87 -17.32 38.60
C GLY A 992 0.58 -17.26 39.09
N PRO A 993 0.84 -17.75 40.31
CA PRO A 993 1.11 -16.89 41.45
C PRO A 993 2.28 -15.90 41.21
N ASP A 994 1.99 -14.74 40.64
CA ASP A 994 2.92 -13.61 40.68
C ASP A 994 3.03 -13.02 42.10
N ASN A 995 4.19 -12.45 42.42
CA ASN A 995 4.43 -11.76 43.69
C ASN A 995 3.70 -10.40 43.70
N LEU A 996 2.45 -10.38 44.15
CA LEU A 996 1.68 -9.16 44.34
C LEU A 996 2.25 -8.29 45.46
N THR A 997 2.34 -6.98 45.19
CA THR A 997 2.78 -5.95 46.13
C THR A 997 1.63 -5.02 46.47
N PHE A 998 1.23 -4.99 47.75
CA PHE A 998 0.15 -4.13 48.24
C PHE A 998 0.67 -2.79 48.77
N THR A 999 -0.12 -1.74 48.58
CA THR A 999 0.21 -0.38 49.03
C THR A 999 -1.02 0.34 49.60
N LYS A 1000 -0.76 1.42 50.34
CA LYS A 1000 -1.79 2.37 50.79
C LYS A 1000 -1.55 3.70 50.10
N ALA A 1001 -2.48 4.12 49.26
CA ALA A 1001 -2.43 5.42 48.58
C ALA A 1001 -2.95 6.54 49.49
N SER A 1002 -4.08 6.33 50.19
CA SER A 1002 -4.69 7.36 51.02
C SER A 1002 -5.51 6.79 52.21
N GLY A 1003 -5.91 7.67 53.14
CA GLY A 1003 -6.76 7.34 54.29
C GLY A 1003 -6.13 7.64 55.66
N PRO A 1004 -6.90 7.47 56.76
CA PRO A 1004 -6.46 7.78 58.12
C PRO A 1004 -5.09 7.22 58.50
N ALA A 1005 -4.26 7.98 59.22
CA ALA A 1005 -2.87 7.62 59.48
C ALA A 1005 -2.68 6.37 60.36
N TRP A 1006 -3.72 5.94 61.08
CA TRP A 1006 -3.63 4.85 62.05
C TRP A 1006 -3.40 3.46 61.42
N LEU A 1007 -3.72 3.27 60.13
CA LEU A 1007 -3.55 2.01 59.41
C LEU A 1007 -2.32 2.02 58.48
N THR A 1008 -1.51 0.98 58.54
CA THR A 1008 -0.39 0.69 57.65
C THR A 1008 -0.68 -0.57 56.84
N VAL A 1009 -0.31 -0.56 55.55
CA VAL A 1009 -0.40 -1.70 54.63
C VAL A 1009 1.02 -2.12 54.26
N SER A 1010 1.37 -3.37 54.50
CA SER A 1010 2.66 -3.93 54.08
C SER A 1010 2.63 -4.37 52.61
N PRO A 1011 3.81 -4.51 51.96
CA PRO A 1011 3.91 -5.08 50.62
C PRO A 1011 3.26 -6.46 50.45
N ALA A 1012 3.17 -7.27 51.50
CA ALA A 1012 2.55 -8.59 51.46
C ALA A 1012 1.02 -8.58 51.74
N GLY A 1013 0.41 -7.41 51.88
CA GLY A 1013 -1.03 -7.27 52.14
C GLY A 1013 -1.42 -7.37 53.62
N GLU A 1014 -0.46 -7.43 54.55
CA GLU A 1014 -0.76 -7.35 55.98
C GLU A 1014 -1.18 -5.93 56.39
N LEU A 1015 -2.28 -5.84 57.15
CA LEU A 1015 -2.83 -4.61 57.72
C LEU A 1015 -2.48 -4.51 59.20
N THR A 1016 -1.85 -3.40 59.62
CA THR A 1016 -1.54 -3.15 61.05
C THR A 1016 -1.83 -1.71 61.45
N GLY A 1017 -2.28 -1.50 62.69
CA GLY A 1017 -2.60 -0.14 63.13
C GLY A 1017 -3.15 -0.04 64.56
N THR A 1018 -3.40 1.18 65.03
CA THR A 1018 -4.12 1.42 66.29
C THR A 1018 -4.95 2.69 66.12
N PRO A 1019 -6.28 2.58 65.89
CA PRO A 1019 -7.13 3.75 65.68
C PRO A 1019 -7.22 4.59 66.95
N ALA A 1020 -7.23 5.90 66.77
CA ALA A 1020 -7.42 6.89 67.81
C ALA A 1020 -8.90 7.27 67.94
N ASP A 1021 -9.22 7.99 69.00
CA ASP A 1021 -10.57 8.47 69.28
C ASP A 1021 -11.17 9.33 68.14
N ALA A 1022 -10.34 10.06 67.40
CA ALA A 1022 -10.79 10.84 66.23
C ALA A 1022 -11.35 9.96 65.11
N ASP A 1023 -10.84 8.73 64.98
CA ASP A 1023 -11.19 7.80 63.90
C ASP A 1023 -12.58 7.17 64.11
N THR A 1024 -13.13 7.22 65.33
CA THR A 1024 -14.51 6.78 65.62
C THR A 1024 -15.58 7.69 65.01
N GLN A 1025 -15.21 8.93 64.66
CA GLN A 1025 -16.15 9.95 64.17
C GLN A 1025 -16.41 9.84 62.66
N THR A 1026 -15.54 9.15 61.93
CA THR A 1026 -15.63 8.89 60.49
C THR A 1026 -15.79 7.40 60.26
N ASN A 1027 -17.03 6.89 60.35
CA ASN A 1027 -17.32 5.45 60.29
C ASN A 1027 -18.21 5.12 59.07
N PRO A 1028 -17.80 4.21 58.15
CA PRO A 1028 -16.53 3.48 58.14
C PRO A 1028 -15.33 4.42 57.92
N ASN A 1029 -14.16 4.02 58.44
CA ASN A 1029 -12.90 4.62 58.00
C ASN A 1029 -12.61 4.11 56.59
N THR A 1030 -12.34 5.04 55.67
CA THR A 1030 -12.11 4.74 54.26
C THR A 1030 -10.64 4.93 53.90
N PHE A 1031 -10.06 3.94 53.22
CA PHE A 1031 -8.68 3.95 52.73
C PHE A 1031 -8.66 3.65 51.24
N THR A 1032 -7.79 4.30 50.48
CA THR A 1032 -7.46 3.88 49.12
C THR A 1032 -6.25 2.95 49.22
N ILE A 1033 -6.42 1.71 48.78
CA ILE A 1033 -5.35 0.70 48.76
C ILE A 1033 -5.08 0.27 47.32
N GLY A 1034 -3.81 -0.03 47.02
CA GLY A 1034 -3.38 -0.47 45.71
C GLY A 1034 -2.76 -1.86 45.74
N VAL A 1035 -2.83 -2.57 44.62
CA VAL A 1035 -2.09 -3.80 44.36
C VAL A 1035 -1.30 -3.62 43.07
N THR A 1036 -0.05 -4.06 43.05
CA THR A 1036 0.87 -3.94 41.91
C THR A 1036 1.56 -5.27 41.69
N ASP A 1037 1.71 -5.69 40.44
CA ASP A 1037 2.44 -6.91 40.08
C ASP A 1037 3.95 -6.68 39.96
N SER A 1038 4.66 -7.68 39.44
CA SER A 1038 6.11 -7.69 39.31
C SER A 1038 6.66 -6.79 38.18
N ILE A 1039 5.80 -6.35 37.24
CA ILE A 1039 6.18 -5.49 36.11
C ILE A 1039 5.68 -4.05 36.24
N GLY A 1040 4.82 -3.78 37.23
CA GLY A 1040 4.44 -2.45 37.65
C GLY A 1040 3.01 -2.04 37.27
N ASP A 1041 2.21 -2.94 36.71
CA ASP A 1041 0.78 -2.66 36.49
C ASP A 1041 0.04 -2.78 37.83
N TYR A 1042 -1.03 -2.01 37.98
CA TYR A 1042 -1.68 -1.81 39.28
C TYR A 1042 -3.19 -1.64 39.18
N ASP A 1043 -3.87 -1.94 40.29
CA ASP A 1043 -5.27 -1.62 40.54
C ASP A 1043 -5.42 -0.97 41.92
N GLU A 1044 -6.46 -0.16 42.10
CA GLU A 1044 -6.80 0.49 43.35
C GLU A 1044 -8.26 0.22 43.74
N THR A 1045 -8.51 -0.01 45.02
CA THR A 1045 -9.87 -0.15 45.56
C THR A 1045 -10.03 0.64 46.86
N THR A 1046 -11.28 0.80 47.24
CA THR A 1046 -11.66 1.38 48.53
C THR A 1046 -11.74 0.31 49.60
N LEU A 1047 -10.97 0.45 50.68
CA LEU A 1047 -11.05 -0.38 51.88
C LEU A 1047 -11.86 0.34 52.96
N HIS A 1048 -12.89 -0.32 53.48
CA HIS A 1048 -13.69 0.11 54.62
C HIS A 1048 -13.34 -0.69 55.87
N ILE A 1049 -13.08 0.03 56.96
CA ILE A 1049 -12.91 -0.54 58.30
C ILE A 1049 -13.78 0.24 59.27
N ASP A 1050 -14.73 -0.44 59.91
CA ASP A 1050 -15.50 0.18 60.98
C ASP A 1050 -14.65 0.31 62.24
N VAL A 1051 -14.63 1.48 62.89
CA VAL A 1051 -13.92 1.67 64.17
C VAL A 1051 -14.93 1.77 65.30
N ALA A 1052 -14.98 0.73 66.14
CA ALA A 1052 -15.78 0.71 67.35
C ALA A 1052 -15.14 1.59 68.44
N GLN A 1053 -15.95 2.43 69.07
CA GLN A 1053 -15.52 3.31 70.16
C GLN A 1053 -15.25 2.52 71.44
N LYS A 1054 -14.20 2.90 72.20
CA LYS A 1054 -14.02 2.52 73.61
C LYS A 1054 -14.07 3.78 74.46
N TYR A 1055 -14.62 3.71 75.67
CA TYR A 1055 -14.67 4.85 76.59
C TYR A 1055 -13.34 5.00 77.31
N THR A 1056 -12.26 5.23 76.55
CA THR A 1056 -10.87 5.21 76.98
C THR A 1056 -10.52 6.35 77.95
N GLY A 1057 -11.33 7.41 77.97
CA GLY A 1057 -11.17 8.60 78.81
C GLY A 1057 -10.50 9.76 78.10
N GLU A 1058 -10.12 9.61 76.82
CA GLU A 1058 -9.42 10.62 76.02
C GLU A 1058 -10.29 11.86 75.73
N LYS A 1059 -11.62 11.72 75.60
CA LYS A 1059 -12.55 12.88 75.44
C LYS A 1059 -12.95 13.54 76.76
N GLY A 1060 -12.55 13.00 77.90
CA GLY A 1060 -12.88 13.50 79.23
C GLY A 1060 -14.32 13.22 79.69
N ILE A 1061 -15.08 14.25 80.06
CA ILE A 1061 -16.44 14.10 80.64
C ILE A 1061 -17.41 13.30 79.74
N PRO A 1062 -17.42 13.46 78.40
CA PRO A 1062 -18.20 12.63 77.49
C PRO A 1062 -17.96 11.12 77.66
N ASP A 1063 -16.71 10.66 77.66
CA ASP A 1063 -16.39 9.24 77.85
C ASP A 1063 -16.79 8.76 79.25
N LEU A 1064 -16.56 9.58 80.28
CA LEU A 1064 -16.98 9.28 81.64
C LEU A 1064 -18.51 9.11 81.74
N THR A 1065 -19.27 9.92 81.01
CA THR A 1065 -20.73 9.87 81.01
C THR A 1065 -21.23 8.58 80.37
N LEU A 1066 -20.72 8.25 79.18
CA LEU A 1066 -21.08 7.01 78.47
C LEU A 1066 -20.64 5.76 79.25
N PHE A 1067 -19.46 5.82 79.89
CA PHE A 1067 -18.97 4.77 80.77
C PHE A 1067 -19.83 4.60 82.03
N ALA A 1068 -20.23 5.69 82.68
CA ALA A 1068 -21.11 5.63 83.85
C ALA A 1068 -22.49 5.05 83.51
N ASP A 1069 -23.05 5.43 82.36
CA ASP A 1069 -24.31 4.87 81.86
C ASP A 1069 -24.18 3.36 81.55
N ALA A 1070 -23.06 2.93 80.95
CA ALA A 1070 -22.79 1.51 80.68
C ALA A 1070 -22.56 0.69 81.96
N TRP A 1071 -21.83 1.24 82.94
CA TRP A 1071 -21.60 0.61 84.25
C TRP A 1071 -22.93 0.37 84.98
N LEU A 1072 -23.85 1.33 84.92
CA LEU A 1072 -25.13 1.25 85.63
C LEU A 1072 -26.16 0.35 84.93
N SER A 1073 -26.01 0.07 83.62
CA SER A 1073 -27.05 -0.57 82.81
C SER A 1073 -26.86 -2.06 82.54
N ASN A 1074 -25.64 -2.58 82.32
CA ASN A 1074 -25.29 -4.03 82.33
C ASN A 1074 -23.78 -4.19 82.02
N PRO A 1075 -22.95 -4.77 82.89
CA PRO A 1075 -21.49 -4.56 82.88
C PRO A 1075 -20.68 -5.44 81.91
N ALA A 1076 -21.25 -6.01 80.85
CA ALA A 1076 -20.48 -6.80 79.87
C ALA A 1076 -20.48 -6.12 78.48
N GLN A 1077 -20.42 -4.79 78.46
CA GLN A 1077 -20.44 -4.01 77.23
C GLN A 1077 -19.00 -3.69 76.79
N PRO A 1078 -18.57 -4.18 75.60
CA PRO A 1078 -17.23 -3.96 75.07
C PRO A 1078 -16.73 -2.50 75.00
N PRO A 1079 -17.57 -1.45 74.86
CA PRO A 1079 -17.04 -0.09 74.89
C PRO A 1079 -16.65 0.39 76.31
N ALA A 1080 -17.16 -0.22 77.38
CA ALA A 1080 -16.90 0.20 78.77
C ALA A 1080 -16.01 -0.77 79.56
N ASP A 1081 -15.83 -2.00 79.08
CA ASP A 1081 -14.92 -3.00 79.67
C ASP A 1081 -13.50 -2.76 79.12
N LEU A 1082 -12.72 -1.96 79.86
CA LEU A 1082 -11.41 -1.47 79.41
C LEU A 1082 -10.29 -2.46 79.70
N ASN A 1083 -10.45 -3.35 80.69
CA ASN A 1083 -9.50 -4.42 80.98
C ASN A 1083 -9.85 -5.77 80.31
N ASN A 1084 -10.96 -5.84 79.58
CA ASN A 1084 -11.48 -7.02 78.88
C ASN A 1084 -11.74 -8.22 79.81
N ASP A 1085 -12.12 -8.00 81.08
CA ASP A 1085 -12.43 -9.07 82.04
C ASP A 1085 -13.91 -9.51 82.03
N ASN A 1086 -14.66 -9.00 81.04
CA ASN A 1086 -16.11 -9.10 80.88
C ASN A 1086 -16.91 -8.46 82.02
N LYS A 1087 -16.34 -7.50 82.76
CA LYS A 1087 -17.01 -6.75 83.82
C LYS A 1087 -16.57 -5.28 83.84
N VAL A 1088 -17.47 -4.37 83.49
CA VAL A 1088 -17.34 -2.93 83.76
C VAL A 1088 -17.36 -2.71 85.28
N ASN A 1089 -16.20 -2.40 85.86
CA ASN A 1089 -16.02 -2.25 87.29
C ASN A 1089 -14.95 -1.21 87.64
N LEU A 1090 -14.61 -1.09 88.94
CA LEU A 1090 -13.67 -0.07 89.43
C LEU A 1090 -12.28 -0.13 88.77
N HIS A 1091 -11.86 -1.29 88.28
CA HIS A 1091 -10.64 -1.39 87.46
C HIS A 1091 -10.77 -0.60 86.16
N ASP A 1092 -11.89 -0.70 85.45
CA ASP A 1092 -12.12 0.03 84.20
C ASP A 1092 -12.23 1.53 84.44
N LEU A 1093 -12.91 1.98 85.51
CA LEU A 1093 -12.93 3.41 85.86
C LEU A 1093 -11.53 3.92 86.22
N THR A 1094 -10.71 3.06 86.83
CA THR A 1094 -9.33 3.40 87.15
C THR A 1094 -8.52 3.58 85.85
N ILE A 1095 -8.68 2.69 84.87
CA ILE A 1095 -8.04 2.80 83.55
C ILE A 1095 -8.51 4.08 82.84
N LEU A 1096 -9.83 4.32 82.79
CA LEU A 1096 -10.44 5.50 82.18
C LEU A 1096 -9.89 6.80 82.80
N THR A 1097 -9.94 6.91 84.13
CA THR A 1097 -9.48 8.12 84.83
C THR A 1097 -7.97 8.31 84.76
N GLN A 1098 -7.18 7.23 84.75
CA GLN A 1098 -5.73 7.32 84.55
C GLN A 1098 -5.36 7.84 83.16
N ASN A 1099 -6.08 7.43 82.12
CA ASN A 1099 -5.88 7.93 80.77
C ASN A 1099 -6.35 9.37 80.63
N TRP A 1100 -7.52 9.71 81.19
CA TRP A 1100 -8.04 11.08 81.23
C TRP A 1100 -7.08 12.07 81.91
N LEU A 1101 -6.34 11.63 82.94
CA LEU A 1101 -5.34 12.46 83.63
C LEU A 1101 -3.99 12.58 82.89
N LYS A 1102 -3.75 11.77 81.85
CA LYS A 1102 -2.52 11.78 81.05
C LYS A 1102 -2.62 12.65 79.79
N THR A 1103 -3.83 12.98 79.35
CA THR A 1103 -4.07 13.90 78.23
C THR A 1103 -3.97 15.35 78.77
N PRO A 1104 -3.12 16.22 78.19
CA PRO A 1104 -2.93 17.61 78.65
C PRO A 1104 -4.18 18.49 78.60
#